data_AF-A0A2K8XMC3-F1
#
_entry.id   AF-A0A2K8XMC3-F1
#
_cell.length_a   1.000
_cell.length_b   1.000
_cell.length_c   1.000
_cell.angle_alpha   90.00
_cell.angle_beta   90.00
_cell.angle_gamma   90.00
#
_symmetry.space_group_name_H-M   'P 1'
#
loop_
_entity.id
_entity.type
_entity.pdbx_description
1 polymer ?
#
loop_
_entity_poly.entity_id
_entity_poly.type
_entity_poly.pdbx_seq_one_letter_code
_entity_poly.pdbx_strand_id
1 'polypeptide(L)'
;MIKKLLLLIAMSTCAFTFSQAQQYYDDVNLQLSGTNLKDALASKIISTHSNMLSYTPGVWEASKITDKDSDASRVVLIYGWENGSDQDDTNDRTRDNSLQDRGNGLNFVWNREHVFSKSLASPKLLTNDPGAGTDAHNLRPADKNRNSERNNFKFALGSGNSSRSSITYNGPDGANTRGWYPGDEWKGDVSRIIMYMYLRYGNQCLPTAVGVGDNQFTGDDMINLFLKWNVEDPVSAIEIARNTYHENTNNTYAQGNRNPFIDNPYLATRIWGGNSAEDKWDLYKKTDTQAPTAPTSVTASNINLTTIDISWTASTDNINVAGYNIYVDDILTAQTSSSTTSTTISNLDTNTSYKFTVIAKDLINNFSTQSTPVTEKTLQDSTPPSVPQNVTITNITDSSFSVNWSTSSDNNEVKGYDIFVDGAFKAFTSTTTYTVIGLTSATTYNVTVLAKDLDDNKSEKTTPLSLKTNDGSTGGVASELFFSEYVEGNDGGTNKILEIVNLTGTTVNLAGYEIKIERNGAGEWTTPLALDKGTVKNIVPGDVFVIGNGDNNNPILQPNSASNTLGQVDLVQPSNNDTRYGQPVNFNGNDAVALFKDGVLIDIIGVFNNDDNFAANTTIRRNRDIASPNTTYDASEWKSFPANTYDGVGSHTTTLSTKDFIFESFKMFPNPTNGDRIYFSVTEDATINVYNVLGELVQSSEVTKSKNSIDISNFTKGIYLLKINSDKQFITKKLIKN
;
A
#
# COMPACT_ATOMS: atom_id res chain seq x y z
N MET A 1 -20.54 45.58 -57.37
CA MET A 1 -21.36 46.35 -56.41
C MET A 1 -21.41 45.60 -55.08
N ILE A 2 -20.80 46.20 -54.06
CA ILE A 2 -21.11 46.17 -52.63
C ILE A 2 -21.07 44.80 -51.89
N LYS A 3 -19.92 44.57 -51.24
CA LYS A 3 -19.78 43.87 -49.95
C LYS A 3 -20.55 44.67 -48.87
N LYS A 4 -21.39 44.01 -48.06
CA LYS A 4 -21.93 44.59 -46.81
C LYS A 4 -21.40 43.83 -45.60
N LEU A 5 -20.44 44.49 -44.96
CA LEU A 5 -20.20 44.65 -43.53
C LEU A 5 -21.16 43.90 -42.57
N LEU A 6 -20.63 42.92 -41.86
CA LEU A 6 -21.13 42.44 -40.55
C LEU A 6 -19.89 42.24 -39.67
N LEU A 7 -19.42 43.35 -39.11
CA LEU A 7 -18.43 43.41 -38.05
C LEU A 7 -19.05 44.27 -36.94
N LEU A 8 -18.78 43.89 -35.68
CA LEU A 8 -18.79 44.75 -34.50
C LEU A 8 -20.06 44.85 -33.61
N ILE A 9 -20.57 43.75 -33.03
CA ILE A 9 -21.28 43.78 -31.72
C ILE A 9 -21.02 42.51 -30.87
N ALA A 10 -19.78 42.01 -30.81
CA ALA A 10 -19.40 40.91 -29.91
C ALA A 10 -18.18 41.22 -29.01
N MET A 11 -17.52 42.37 -29.21
CA MET A 11 -16.31 42.74 -28.44
C MET A 11 -16.58 43.65 -27.24
N SER A 12 -17.77 44.27 -27.14
CA SER A 12 -18.09 45.16 -26.02
C SER A 12 -18.56 44.39 -24.78
N THR A 13 -19.35 43.33 -24.90
CA THR A 13 -19.90 42.60 -23.74
C THR A 13 -18.84 41.87 -22.92
N CYS A 14 -17.83 41.26 -23.56
CA CYS A 14 -16.72 40.61 -22.84
C CYS A 14 -15.80 41.61 -22.11
N ALA A 15 -15.53 42.78 -22.69
CA ALA A 15 -14.67 43.79 -22.05
C ALA A 15 -15.34 44.39 -20.80
N PHE A 16 -16.66 44.59 -20.82
CA PHE A 16 -17.41 45.09 -19.66
C PHE A 16 -17.43 44.09 -18.50
N THR A 17 -17.51 42.78 -18.75
CA THR A 17 -17.52 41.76 -17.68
C THR A 17 -16.17 41.61 -16.99
N PHE A 18 -15.06 41.71 -17.71
CA PHE A 18 -13.72 41.62 -17.09
C PHE A 18 -13.39 42.85 -16.24
N SER A 19 -13.78 44.05 -16.71
CA SER A 19 -13.62 45.28 -15.94
C SER A 19 -14.41 45.27 -14.62
N GLN A 20 -15.63 44.70 -14.61
CA GLN A 20 -16.42 44.57 -13.39
C GLN A 20 -15.85 43.53 -12.42
N ALA A 21 -15.37 42.39 -12.93
CA ALA A 21 -14.73 41.37 -12.10
C ALA A 21 -13.45 41.88 -11.43
N GLN A 22 -12.64 42.69 -12.13
CA GLN A 22 -11.46 43.33 -11.54
C GLN A 22 -11.86 44.33 -10.45
N GLN A 23 -12.92 45.11 -10.66
CA GLN A 23 -13.40 46.13 -9.71
C GLN A 23 -13.79 45.54 -8.34
N TYR A 24 -14.27 44.29 -8.31
CA TYR A 24 -14.55 43.58 -7.07
C TYR A 24 -13.31 43.52 -6.14
N TYR A 25 -12.10 43.56 -6.69
CA TYR A 25 -10.83 43.45 -5.98
C TYR A 25 -10.12 44.81 -5.76
N ASP A 26 -10.78 45.96 -5.92
CA ASP A 26 -10.18 47.29 -5.77
C ASP A 26 -9.59 47.56 -4.36
N ASP A 27 -10.06 46.84 -3.35
CA ASP A 27 -9.57 46.87 -1.96
C ASP A 27 -8.47 45.84 -1.67
N VAL A 28 -8.06 45.05 -2.66
CA VAL A 28 -6.97 44.08 -2.58
C VAL A 28 -5.73 44.63 -3.27
N ASN A 29 -4.58 44.62 -2.59
CA ASN A 29 -3.32 44.98 -3.22
C ASN A 29 -2.85 43.86 -4.18
N LEU A 30 -3.26 43.95 -5.44
CA LEU A 30 -2.95 43.00 -6.51
C LEU A 30 -1.46 42.97 -6.93
N GLN A 31 -0.63 43.90 -6.44
CA GLN A 31 0.82 43.89 -6.66
C GLN A 31 1.55 42.91 -5.74
N LEU A 32 0.93 42.46 -4.64
CA LEU A 32 1.46 41.40 -3.79
C LEU A 32 1.66 40.10 -4.57
N SER A 33 2.46 39.18 -4.03
CA SER A 33 2.67 37.83 -4.55
C SER A 33 2.84 36.84 -3.39
N GLY A 34 2.88 35.55 -3.70
CA GLY A 34 3.08 34.50 -2.70
C GLY A 34 1.97 34.47 -1.65
N THR A 35 2.34 34.11 -0.42
CA THR A 35 1.43 34.03 0.73
C THR A 35 0.76 35.38 1.05
N ASN A 36 1.44 36.51 0.85
CA ASN A 36 0.85 37.82 1.09
C ASN A 36 -0.35 38.11 0.17
N LEU A 37 -0.27 37.74 -1.11
CA LEU A 37 -1.41 37.86 -2.03
C LEU A 37 -2.51 36.87 -1.67
N LYS A 38 -2.14 35.63 -1.31
CA LYS A 38 -3.08 34.60 -0.84
C LYS A 38 -3.90 35.10 0.35
N ASP A 39 -3.24 35.65 1.37
CA ASP A 39 -3.90 36.12 2.59
C ASP A 39 -4.82 37.32 2.34
N ALA A 40 -4.41 38.23 1.45
CA ALA A 40 -5.24 39.38 1.05
C ALA A 40 -6.51 38.92 0.31
N LEU A 41 -6.38 37.99 -0.64
CA LEU A 41 -7.53 37.41 -1.35
C LEU A 41 -8.42 36.58 -0.42
N ALA A 42 -7.84 35.78 0.47
CA ALA A 42 -8.58 35.02 1.49
C ALA A 42 -9.42 35.96 2.37
N SER A 43 -8.81 37.04 2.88
CA SER A 43 -9.50 38.06 3.68
C SER A 43 -10.69 38.67 2.94
N LYS A 44 -10.51 38.98 1.65
CA LYS A 44 -11.57 39.50 0.77
C LYS A 44 -12.74 38.52 0.62
N ILE A 45 -12.47 37.26 0.28
CA ILE A 45 -13.54 36.28 0.04
C ILE A 45 -14.20 35.77 1.33
N ILE A 46 -13.53 35.91 2.48
CA ILE A 46 -14.11 35.63 3.79
C ILE A 46 -15.08 36.75 4.19
N SER A 47 -14.67 38.01 4.08
CA SER A 47 -15.48 39.16 4.51
C SER A 47 -16.74 39.38 3.66
N THR A 48 -16.65 39.03 2.37
CA THR A 48 -17.75 39.18 1.40
C THR A 48 -18.71 37.99 1.36
N HIS A 49 -18.35 36.83 1.92
CA HIS A 49 -19.25 35.68 1.99
C HIS A 49 -20.32 35.91 3.07
N SER A 50 -21.33 36.71 2.74
CA SER A 50 -22.36 37.19 3.66
C SER A 50 -23.57 36.27 3.79
N ASN A 51 -23.77 35.35 2.85
CA ASN A 51 -24.92 34.43 2.87
C ASN A 51 -24.47 32.96 2.77
N MET A 52 -24.47 32.29 3.92
CA MET A 52 -24.16 30.86 4.01
C MET A 52 -25.41 30.05 3.67
N LEU A 53 -25.43 29.41 2.50
CA LEU A 53 -26.60 28.64 2.04
C LEU A 53 -26.76 27.36 2.87
N SER A 54 -28.01 26.98 3.14
CA SER A 54 -28.32 25.65 3.65
C SER A 54 -28.11 24.60 2.55
N TYR A 55 -27.75 23.38 2.94
CA TYR A 55 -27.58 22.28 1.99
C TYR A 55 -28.87 22.06 1.17
N THR A 56 -30.02 22.04 1.85
CA THR A 56 -31.36 22.02 1.26
C THR A 56 -32.22 23.11 1.94
N PRO A 57 -32.99 23.92 1.19
CA PRO A 57 -33.05 23.97 -0.27
C PRO A 57 -31.96 24.85 -0.91
N GLY A 58 -31.15 25.59 -0.13
CA GLY A 58 -30.30 26.68 -0.63
C GLY A 58 -29.42 26.31 -1.82
N VAL A 59 -28.55 25.30 -1.67
CA VAL A 59 -27.65 24.88 -2.77
C VAL A 59 -28.41 24.34 -3.97
N TRP A 60 -29.52 23.62 -3.76
CA TRP A 60 -30.34 23.13 -4.89
C TRP A 60 -30.82 24.27 -5.78
N GLU A 61 -31.38 25.31 -5.17
CA GLU A 61 -31.92 26.44 -5.91
C GLU A 61 -30.83 27.30 -6.53
N ALA A 62 -29.68 27.45 -5.87
CA ALA A 62 -28.50 28.08 -6.47
C ALA A 62 -28.06 27.33 -7.74
N SER A 63 -27.84 26.02 -7.66
CA SER A 63 -27.34 25.21 -8.78
C SER A 63 -28.25 25.22 -10.00
N LYS A 64 -29.58 25.26 -9.83
CA LYS A 64 -30.53 25.40 -10.96
C LYS A 64 -30.31 26.68 -11.77
N ILE A 65 -29.79 27.72 -11.12
CA ILE A 65 -29.56 29.04 -11.73
C ILE A 65 -28.14 29.14 -12.27
N THR A 66 -27.16 28.69 -11.48
CA THR A 66 -25.74 28.86 -11.80
C THR A 66 -25.21 27.88 -12.82
N ASP A 67 -25.78 26.68 -12.86
CA ASP A 67 -25.34 25.59 -13.74
C ASP A 67 -26.36 25.34 -14.85
N LYS A 68 -27.12 26.36 -15.22
CA LYS A 68 -28.18 26.29 -16.22
C LYS A 68 -27.60 26.04 -17.62
N ASP A 69 -28.19 25.11 -18.36
CA ASP A 69 -27.85 24.88 -19.76
C ASP A 69 -28.41 25.98 -20.69
N SER A 70 -28.03 25.94 -21.97
CA SER A 70 -28.70 26.67 -23.04
C SER A 70 -30.22 26.47 -23.04
N ASP A 71 -30.69 25.25 -22.73
CA ASP A 71 -32.06 24.96 -22.33
C ASP A 71 -32.24 25.27 -20.83
N ALA A 72 -33.01 26.33 -20.54
CA ALA A 72 -33.25 26.79 -19.17
C ALA A 72 -33.98 25.77 -18.26
N SER A 73 -34.58 24.72 -18.83
CA SER A 73 -35.18 23.62 -18.07
C SER A 73 -34.16 22.60 -17.56
N ARG A 74 -32.89 22.69 -17.98
CA ARG A 74 -31.84 21.73 -17.67
C ARG A 74 -30.67 22.35 -16.92
N VAL A 75 -29.97 21.51 -16.17
CA VAL A 75 -28.68 21.82 -15.53
C VAL A 75 -27.57 21.06 -16.23
N VAL A 76 -26.40 21.67 -16.30
CA VAL A 76 -25.14 21.08 -16.76
C VAL A 76 -24.54 20.25 -15.64
N LEU A 77 -24.12 19.03 -15.95
CA LEU A 77 -23.60 18.05 -15.00
C LEU A 77 -22.07 17.98 -15.10
N ILE A 78 -21.39 18.27 -13.99
CA ILE A 78 -19.93 18.09 -13.92
C ILE A 78 -19.59 16.60 -14.15
N TYR A 79 -18.49 16.38 -14.86
CA TYR A 79 -18.03 15.08 -15.37
C TYR A 79 -18.81 14.50 -16.56
N GLY A 80 -19.93 15.08 -17.00
CA GLY A 80 -20.60 14.65 -18.24
C GLY A 80 -19.86 15.13 -19.49
N TRP A 81 -20.03 14.46 -20.64
CA TRP A 81 -19.33 14.85 -21.89
C TRP A 81 -20.16 14.67 -23.16
N GLU A 82 -21.34 14.03 -23.10
CA GLU A 82 -22.16 13.79 -24.28
C GLU A 82 -23.61 14.26 -24.09
N ASN A 83 -24.41 14.28 -25.16
CA ASN A 83 -25.68 15.01 -25.20
C ASN A 83 -26.91 14.10 -25.00
N GLY A 84 -26.77 12.97 -24.29
CA GLY A 84 -27.83 11.98 -24.12
C GLY A 84 -28.19 11.30 -25.43
N SER A 85 -27.17 11.00 -26.24
CA SER A 85 -27.33 10.46 -27.59
C SER A 85 -27.28 8.94 -27.65
N ASP A 86 -26.87 8.29 -26.56
CA ASP A 86 -26.79 6.83 -26.45
C ASP A 86 -27.65 6.27 -25.29
N GLN A 87 -27.37 5.02 -24.88
CA GLN A 87 -28.11 4.35 -23.80
C GLN A 87 -27.45 4.52 -22.42
N ASP A 88 -26.22 5.04 -22.37
CA ASP A 88 -25.47 5.27 -21.14
C ASP A 88 -25.76 6.67 -20.61
N ASP A 89 -26.79 6.76 -19.77
CA ASP A 89 -27.22 8.01 -19.17
C ASP A 89 -26.27 8.58 -18.10
N THR A 90 -25.22 7.85 -17.73
CA THR A 90 -24.27 8.26 -16.68
C THR A 90 -23.26 9.30 -17.16
N ASN A 91 -23.14 9.48 -18.47
CA ASN A 91 -22.19 10.37 -19.10
C ASN A 91 -22.85 11.63 -19.74
N ASP A 92 -24.18 11.75 -19.60
CA ASP A 92 -24.98 12.91 -19.97
C ASP A 92 -24.37 14.21 -19.43
N ARG A 93 -24.19 15.17 -20.32
CA ARG A 93 -23.71 16.52 -19.99
C ARG A 93 -24.78 17.39 -19.33
N THR A 94 -26.06 17.03 -19.45
CA THR A 94 -27.16 17.83 -18.89
C THR A 94 -28.30 16.95 -18.38
N ARG A 95 -29.09 17.46 -17.42
CA ARG A 95 -30.30 16.79 -16.91
C ARG A 95 -31.40 17.81 -16.60
N ASP A 96 -32.66 17.40 -16.75
CA ASP A 96 -33.80 18.21 -16.35
C ASP A 96 -33.66 18.65 -14.88
N ASN A 97 -33.85 19.95 -14.64
CA ASN A 97 -33.59 20.57 -13.34
C ASN A 97 -34.56 20.10 -12.23
N SER A 98 -35.66 19.44 -12.58
CA SER A 98 -36.62 18.84 -11.67
C SER A 98 -36.23 17.43 -11.21
N LEU A 99 -35.33 16.75 -11.94
CA LEU A 99 -34.88 15.38 -11.66
C LEU A 99 -33.76 15.33 -10.60
N GLN A 100 -34.04 15.89 -9.43
CA GLN A 100 -33.11 15.94 -8.30
C GLN A 100 -33.13 14.64 -7.50
N ASP A 101 -31.97 14.18 -7.04
CA ASP A 101 -31.87 13.08 -6.08
C ASP A 101 -32.44 13.50 -4.71
N ARG A 102 -33.53 12.84 -4.29
CA ARG A 102 -34.19 13.08 -3.01
C ARG A 102 -33.95 11.96 -1.99
N GLY A 103 -32.94 11.11 -2.22
CA GLY A 103 -32.65 9.96 -1.37
C GLY A 103 -33.66 8.81 -1.53
N ASN A 104 -34.39 8.79 -2.64
CA ASN A 104 -35.41 7.79 -2.96
C ASN A 104 -34.89 6.63 -3.83
N GLY A 105 -33.57 6.56 -4.05
CA GLY A 105 -32.93 5.47 -4.78
C GLY A 105 -33.11 5.50 -6.30
N LEU A 106 -33.71 6.55 -6.87
CA LEU A 106 -33.91 6.67 -8.31
C LEU A 106 -32.58 6.74 -9.08
N ASN A 107 -32.57 6.17 -10.28
CA ASN A 107 -31.54 6.39 -11.31
C ASN A 107 -31.98 7.54 -12.22
N PHE A 108 -31.11 8.02 -13.11
CA PHE A 108 -31.40 9.14 -14.00
C PHE A 108 -31.81 10.43 -13.27
N VAL A 109 -31.16 10.72 -12.15
CA VAL A 109 -31.30 11.95 -11.38
C VAL A 109 -29.94 12.60 -11.18
N TRP A 110 -29.92 13.89 -10.90
CA TRP A 110 -28.70 14.60 -10.55
C TRP A 110 -28.62 14.86 -9.05
N ASN A 111 -27.41 14.79 -8.51
CA ASN A 111 -27.10 15.15 -7.13
C ASN A 111 -26.12 16.33 -7.07
N ARG A 112 -25.78 16.77 -5.85
CA ARG A 112 -24.76 17.80 -5.66
C ARG A 112 -23.45 17.13 -5.31
N GLU A 113 -22.51 17.22 -6.23
CA GLU A 113 -21.15 16.74 -6.07
C GLU A 113 -20.35 17.70 -5.18
N HIS A 114 -19.70 17.14 -4.17
CA HIS A 114 -18.67 17.81 -3.38
C HIS A 114 -17.33 17.61 -4.10
N VAL A 115 -16.99 18.53 -4.99
CA VAL A 115 -15.76 18.48 -5.79
C VAL A 115 -14.55 18.37 -4.85
N PHE A 116 -14.45 19.26 -3.86
CA PHE A 116 -13.67 19.01 -2.65
C PHE A 116 -14.44 18.03 -1.77
N SER A 117 -13.97 16.78 -1.72
CA SER A 117 -14.66 15.67 -1.05
C SER A 117 -14.87 15.91 0.45
N LYS A 118 -16.09 15.66 0.94
CA LYS A 118 -16.45 15.80 2.36
C LYS A 118 -15.57 14.97 3.27
N SER A 119 -15.27 13.72 2.87
CA SER A 119 -14.58 12.75 3.71
C SER A 119 -13.07 12.95 3.76
N LEU A 120 -12.50 13.64 2.76
CA LEU A 120 -11.07 13.91 2.65
C LEU A 120 -10.66 15.22 3.33
N ALA A 121 -11.60 16.13 3.57
CA ALA A 121 -11.36 17.33 4.38
C ALA A 121 -11.06 16.97 5.85
N SER A 122 -10.30 17.83 6.53
CA SER A 122 -9.90 17.65 7.93
C SER A 122 -10.04 18.95 8.74
N PRO A 123 -11.11 19.13 9.52
CA PRO A 123 -12.21 18.20 9.78
C PRO A 123 -13.14 18.00 8.57
N LYS A 124 -13.85 16.87 8.55
CA LYS A 124 -14.79 16.51 7.47
C LYS A 124 -15.83 17.60 7.24
N LEU A 125 -16.20 17.81 5.97
CA LEU A 125 -17.21 18.80 5.62
C LEU A 125 -18.60 18.30 6.04
N LEU A 126 -19.27 19.07 6.90
CA LEU A 126 -20.62 18.78 7.38
C LEU A 126 -21.67 19.54 6.56
N THR A 127 -22.87 18.96 6.44
CA THR A 127 -23.98 19.52 5.63
C THR A 127 -25.23 19.86 6.45
N ASN A 128 -25.20 19.59 7.76
CA ASN A 128 -26.28 19.92 8.68
C ASN A 128 -26.30 21.41 9.03
N ASP A 129 -25.13 22.05 9.07
CA ASP A 129 -24.98 23.48 9.35
C ASP A 129 -24.33 24.19 8.15
N PRO A 130 -24.76 25.42 7.81
CA PRO A 130 -24.14 26.19 6.73
C PRO A 130 -22.64 26.44 6.97
N GLY A 131 -21.82 26.20 5.95
CA GLY A 131 -20.36 26.33 6.03
C GLY A 131 -19.65 25.68 4.84
N ALA A 132 -18.44 25.16 5.04
CA ALA A 132 -17.62 24.59 3.97
C ALA A 132 -18.30 23.42 3.22
N GLY A 133 -19.12 22.62 3.90
CA GLY A 133 -19.86 21.53 3.27
C GLY A 133 -21.12 21.96 2.52
N THR A 134 -21.51 23.23 2.60
CA THR A 134 -22.65 23.81 1.88
C THR A 134 -22.26 24.98 0.98
N ASP A 135 -20.96 25.26 0.82
CA ASP A 135 -20.48 26.31 -0.06
C ASP A 135 -20.78 25.94 -1.52
N ALA A 136 -21.62 26.75 -2.17
CA ALA A 136 -22.02 26.56 -3.55
C ALA A 136 -20.86 26.71 -4.53
N HIS A 137 -19.73 27.31 -4.13
CA HIS A 137 -18.49 27.27 -4.91
C HIS A 137 -17.82 25.91 -4.97
N ASN A 138 -18.12 25.01 -4.02
CA ASN A 138 -17.68 23.62 -4.03
C ASN A 138 -18.67 22.66 -4.70
N LEU A 139 -19.96 22.99 -4.63
CA LEU A 139 -21.06 22.10 -4.98
C LEU A 139 -21.52 22.30 -6.42
N ARG A 140 -21.46 21.22 -7.21
CA ARG A 140 -21.88 21.23 -8.63
C ARG A 140 -22.94 20.15 -8.88
N PRO A 141 -23.90 20.35 -9.79
CA PRO A 141 -24.73 19.26 -10.29
C PRO A 141 -23.85 18.16 -10.90
N ALA A 142 -24.13 16.90 -10.58
CA ALA A 142 -23.51 15.74 -11.23
C ALA A 142 -24.57 14.65 -11.46
N ASP A 143 -24.38 13.81 -12.46
CA ASP A 143 -25.17 12.58 -12.54
C ASP A 143 -24.93 11.74 -11.29
N LYS A 144 -26.01 11.23 -10.67
CA LYS A 144 -25.93 10.51 -9.40
C LYS A 144 -25.04 9.26 -9.49
N ASN A 145 -25.21 8.45 -10.53
CA ASN A 145 -24.48 7.19 -10.68
C ASN A 145 -23.02 7.49 -10.96
N ARG A 146 -22.76 8.48 -11.80
CA ARG A 146 -21.41 8.90 -12.11
C ARG A 146 -20.66 9.48 -10.93
N ASN A 147 -21.35 10.29 -10.14
CA ASN A 147 -20.79 10.80 -8.89
C ASN A 147 -20.50 9.65 -7.90
N SER A 148 -21.35 8.63 -7.88
CA SER A 148 -21.11 7.43 -7.07
C SER A 148 -19.85 6.68 -7.52
N GLU A 149 -19.56 6.62 -8.83
CA GLU A 149 -18.31 6.07 -9.36
C GLU A 149 -17.08 6.91 -9.01
N ARG A 150 -17.20 8.25 -9.08
CA ARG A 150 -16.16 9.19 -8.66
C ARG A 150 -15.80 9.00 -7.19
N ASN A 151 -16.79 8.69 -6.34
CA ASN A 151 -16.61 8.39 -4.93
C ASN A 151 -15.81 9.49 -4.21
N ASN A 152 -14.80 9.11 -3.41
CA ASN A 152 -13.83 10.01 -2.81
C ASN A 152 -12.43 9.77 -3.38
N PHE A 153 -12.32 9.30 -4.63
CA PHE A 153 -11.01 9.18 -5.26
C PHE A 153 -10.37 10.56 -5.38
N LYS A 154 -9.09 10.66 -4.97
CA LYS A 154 -8.27 11.86 -5.20
C LYS A 154 -8.20 12.12 -6.70
N PHE A 155 -8.21 13.39 -7.09
CA PHE A 155 -7.99 13.78 -8.47
C PHE A 155 -6.56 13.43 -8.91
N ALA A 156 -6.37 12.96 -10.14
CA ALA A 156 -5.07 12.58 -10.68
C ALA A 156 -5.00 12.85 -12.19
N LEU A 157 -3.80 12.93 -12.79
CA LEU A 157 -3.69 13.19 -14.23
C LEU A 157 -4.39 12.09 -15.04
N GLY A 158 -4.83 12.46 -16.22
CA GLY A 158 -5.45 11.63 -17.22
C GLY A 158 -5.69 12.47 -18.47
N SER A 159 -6.44 11.94 -19.43
CA SER A 159 -6.82 12.61 -20.66
C SER A 159 -8.14 12.07 -21.18
N GLY A 160 -8.85 12.85 -22.00
CA GLY A 160 -10.12 12.48 -22.60
C GLY A 160 -11.30 12.68 -21.67
N ASN A 161 -12.22 11.73 -21.68
CA ASN A 161 -13.42 11.79 -20.85
C ASN A 161 -13.10 11.45 -19.39
N SER A 162 -13.95 11.95 -18.51
CA SER A 162 -13.86 11.67 -17.09
C SER A 162 -13.89 10.16 -16.85
N SER A 163 -13.08 9.67 -15.92
CA SER A 163 -12.99 8.24 -15.57
C SER A 163 -12.01 8.03 -14.41
N ARG A 164 -11.84 6.78 -13.95
CA ARG A 164 -10.66 6.42 -13.16
C ARG A 164 -9.40 6.71 -13.96
N SER A 165 -8.48 7.45 -13.38
CA SER A 165 -7.18 7.72 -13.97
C SER A 165 -6.49 6.41 -14.38
N SER A 166 -5.95 6.43 -15.60
CA SER A 166 -5.10 5.38 -16.16
C SER A 166 -3.64 5.51 -15.74
N ILE A 167 -3.27 6.62 -15.08
CA ILE A 167 -1.91 6.91 -14.66
C ILE A 167 -1.76 6.54 -13.18
N THR A 168 -0.78 5.69 -12.89
CA THR A 168 -0.41 5.28 -11.53
C THR A 168 0.69 6.17 -10.98
N TYR A 169 0.56 6.58 -9.71
CA TYR A 169 1.56 7.37 -9.00
C TYR A 169 2.04 6.61 -7.77
N ASN A 170 3.27 6.93 -7.34
CA ASN A 170 3.72 6.67 -5.99
C ASN A 170 3.11 7.73 -5.08
N GLY A 171 1.81 7.56 -4.78
CA GLY A 171 1.10 8.42 -3.82
C GLY A 171 1.42 8.02 -2.38
N PRO A 172 1.03 8.85 -1.39
CA PRO A 172 1.17 8.53 0.04
C PRO A 172 0.43 7.25 0.45
N ASP A 173 -0.49 6.75 -0.40
CA ASP A 173 -1.27 5.53 -0.20
C ASP A 173 -0.62 4.29 -0.87
N GLY A 174 0.60 4.43 -1.44
CA GLY A 174 1.40 3.34 -2.03
C GLY A 174 1.55 3.41 -3.56
N ALA A 175 2.47 2.59 -4.09
CA ALA A 175 2.67 2.41 -5.53
C ALA A 175 1.38 1.82 -6.17
N ASN A 176 0.91 2.42 -7.26
CA ASN A 176 -0.33 2.10 -8.00
C ASN A 176 -1.64 2.74 -7.49
N THR A 177 -1.57 3.84 -6.74
CA THR A 177 -2.80 4.59 -6.39
C THR A 177 -3.45 5.16 -7.66
N ARG A 178 -4.62 4.62 -8.07
CA ARG A 178 -5.42 5.13 -9.19
C ARG A 178 -6.38 6.21 -8.69
N GLY A 179 -6.21 7.45 -9.17
CA GLY A 179 -7.11 8.57 -8.85
C GLY A 179 -8.30 8.68 -9.81
N TRP A 180 -9.04 9.79 -9.71
CA TRP A 180 -10.09 10.17 -10.64
C TRP A 180 -9.60 11.27 -11.59
N TYR A 181 -9.84 11.10 -12.88
CA TYR A 181 -9.63 12.15 -13.86
C TYR A 181 -10.98 12.78 -14.21
N PRO A 182 -11.17 14.11 -14.02
CA PRO A 182 -12.48 14.75 -14.17
C PRO A 182 -12.90 14.98 -15.63
N GLY A 183 -12.04 14.67 -16.61
CA GLY A 183 -12.28 14.93 -18.03
C GLY A 183 -11.61 16.23 -18.51
N ASP A 184 -11.23 16.27 -19.79
CA ASP A 184 -10.51 17.42 -20.38
C ASP A 184 -11.32 18.72 -20.31
N GLU A 185 -12.65 18.63 -20.36
CA GLU A 185 -13.58 19.78 -20.24
C GLU A 185 -13.69 20.34 -18.81
N TRP A 186 -13.38 19.53 -17.78
CA TRP A 186 -13.71 19.88 -16.39
C TRP A 186 -12.49 20.07 -15.49
N LYS A 187 -11.29 19.79 -15.99
CA LYS A 187 -10.08 19.77 -15.17
C LYS A 187 -9.72 21.15 -14.60
N GLY A 188 -9.96 22.21 -15.36
CA GLY A 188 -9.81 23.60 -14.97
C GLY A 188 -10.87 24.02 -13.96
N ASP A 189 -12.14 23.67 -14.21
CA ASP A 189 -13.25 23.88 -13.27
C ASP A 189 -12.93 23.29 -11.90
N VAL A 190 -12.56 22.00 -11.88
CA VAL A 190 -12.16 21.29 -10.66
C VAL A 190 -11.00 21.99 -9.99
N SER A 191 -9.95 22.32 -10.73
CA SER A 191 -8.78 23.01 -10.19
C SER A 191 -9.15 24.32 -9.49
N ARG A 192 -9.91 25.20 -10.16
CA ARG A 192 -10.31 26.50 -9.61
C ARG A 192 -11.23 26.36 -8.39
N ILE A 193 -12.08 25.33 -8.34
CA ILE A 193 -12.87 25.01 -7.15
C ILE A 193 -11.98 24.59 -5.98
N ILE A 194 -11.03 23.67 -6.20
CA ILE A 194 -10.11 23.22 -5.14
C ILE A 194 -9.25 24.38 -4.63
N MET A 195 -8.69 25.19 -5.52
CA MET A 195 -7.90 26.37 -5.14
C MET A 195 -8.72 27.37 -4.33
N TYR A 196 -9.99 27.62 -4.69
CA TYR A 196 -10.89 28.46 -3.89
C TYR A 196 -11.16 27.87 -2.51
N MET A 197 -11.46 26.56 -2.43
CA MET A 197 -11.74 25.91 -1.15
C MET A 197 -10.52 26.00 -0.21
N TYR A 198 -9.32 25.82 -0.75
CA TYR A 198 -8.09 26.01 0.02
C TYR A 198 -7.88 27.46 0.44
N LEU A 199 -8.10 28.42 -0.47
CA LEU A 199 -8.00 29.85 -0.17
C LEU A 199 -9.00 30.28 0.92
N ARG A 200 -10.21 29.71 0.90
CA ARG A 200 -11.34 30.11 1.75
C ARG A 200 -11.38 29.41 3.12
N TYR A 201 -10.90 28.16 3.20
CA TYR A 201 -11.01 27.31 4.38
C TYR A 201 -9.66 26.77 4.90
N GLY A 202 -8.55 27.12 4.23
CA GLY A 202 -7.19 26.81 4.68
C GLY A 202 -6.98 25.32 4.95
N ASN A 203 -6.45 25.00 6.13
CA ASN A 203 -6.09 23.64 6.53
C ASN A 203 -7.25 22.64 6.51
N GLN A 204 -8.51 23.10 6.55
CA GLN A 204 -9.64 22.20 6.41
C GLN A 204 -9.69 21.57 5.00
N CYS A 205 -9.25 22.33 3.99
CA CYS A 205 -9.35 21.99 2.58
C CYS A 205 -7.96 21.96 1.90
N LEU A 206 -7.04 21.15 2.43
CA LEU A 206 -5.71 20.98 1.84
C LEU A 206 -5.78 20.32 0.44
N PRO A 207 -5.13 20.89 -0.60
CA PRO A 207 -5.09 20.30 -1.93
C PRO A 207 -4.47 18.89 -1.97
N THR A 208 -3.45 18.64 -1.14
CA THR A 208 -2.83 17.31 -0.94
C THR A 208 -3.80 16.24 -0.42
N ALA A 209 -4.90 16.64 0.22
CA ALA A 209 -5.90 15.70 0.71
C ALA A 209 -6.79 15.15 -0.43
N VAL A 210 -6.98 15.92 -1.50
CA VAL A 210 -7.95 15.64 -2.57
C VAL A 210 -7.34 15.46 -3.96
N GLY A 211 -6.03 15.67 -4.11
CA GLY A 211 -5.32 15.47 -5.37
C GLY A 211 -4.05 14.63 -5.20
N VAL A 212 -3.64 13.99 -6.28
CA VAL A 212 -2.39 13.25 -6.40
C VAL A 212 -1.43 14.10 -7.23
N GLY A 213 -0.48 14.70 -6.55
CA GLY A 213 0.50 15.58 -7.15
C GLY A 213 1.54 15.99 -6.12
N ASP A 214 2.54 16.70 -6.60
CA ASP A 214 3.70 17.09 -5.82
C ASP A 214 3.57 18.57 -5.41
N ASN A 215 3.94 18.86 -4.16
CA ASN A 215 3.95 20.19 -3.54
C ASN A 215 5.37 20.67 -3.20
N GLN A 216 6.43 19.94 -3.61
CA GLN A 216 7.83 20.30 -3.28
C GLN A 216 8.25 21.70 -3.79
N PHE A 217 7.45 22.27 -4.69
CA PHE A 217 7.72 23.47 -5.47
C PHE A 217 6.77 24.63 -5.17
N THR A 218 5.89 24.48 -4.18
CA THR A 218 4.99 25.52 -3.71
C THR A 218 5.35 25.92 -2.28
N GLY A 219 5.12 27.18 -1.92
CA GLY A 219 5.41 27.67 -0.56
C GLY A 219 4.46 27.15 0.53
N ASP A 220 3.48 26.34 0.15
CA ASP A 220 2.44 25.72 0.99
C ASP A 220 1.96 24.39 0.36
N ASP A 221 0.83 23.84 0.82
CA ASP A 221 0.28 22.54 0.39
C ASP A 221 -0.42 22.53 -0.99
N MET A 222 -0.25 23.56 -1.82
CA MET A 222 -0.73 23.49 -3.21
C MET A 222 0.03 22.42 -4.01
N ILE A 223 -0.65 21.70 -4.90
CA ILE A 223 0.01 20.67 -5.72
C ILE A 223 0.09 21.11 -7.18
N ASN A 224 1.14 20.66 -7.86
CA ASN A 224 1.40 20.93 -9.27
C ASN A 224 0.24 20.51 -10.20
N LEU A 225 -0.54 19.49 -9.83
CA LEU A 225 -1.68 18.99 -10.60
C LEU A 225 -2.71 20.09 -10.87
N PHE A 226 -3.14 20.80 -9.83
CA PHE A 226 -4.18 21.82 -9.96
C PHE A 226 -3.64 23.05 -10.69
N LEU A 227 -2.39 23.45 -10.43
CA LEU A 227 -1.75 24.54 -11.19
C LEU A 227 -1.67 24.21 -12.68
N LYS A 228 -1.32 22.97 -13.03
CA LYS A 228 -1.29 22.49 -14.41
C LYS A 228 -2.67 22.56 -15.06
N TRP A 229 -3.71 22.01 -14.41
CA TRP A 229 -5.06 22.03 -14.98
C TRP A 229 -5.65 23.44 -15.10
N ASN A 230 -5.31 24.35 -14.20
CA ASN A 230 -5.71 25.76 -14.30
C ASN A 230 -5.13 26.46 -15.55
N VAL A 231 -4.00 25.97 -16.07
CA VAL A 231 -3.38 26.46 -17.31
C VAL A 231 -3.96 25.76 -18.54
N GLU A 232 -4.14 24.44 -18.47
CA GLU A 232 -4.57 23.62 -19.61
C GLU A 232 -6.03 23.81 -20.01
N ASP A 233 -6.90 24.17 -19.06
CA ASP A 233 -8.34 24.31 -19.28
C ASP A 233 -8.80 25.73 -18.89
N PRO A 234 -9.02 26.60 -19.90
CA PRO A 234 -9.44 28.00 -19.69
C PRO A 234 -10.74 28.14 -18.90
N VAL A 235 -11.01 29.35 -18.43
CA VAL A 235 -12.25 29.62 -17.70
C VAL A 235 -13.45 29.54 -18.64
N SER A 236 -14.42 28.71 -18.29
CA SER A 236 -15.62 28.49 -19.08
C SER A 236 -16.70 29.57 -18.84
N ALA A 237 -17.64 29.69 -19.78
CA ALA A 237 -18.74 30.65 -19.65
C ALA A 237 -19.66 30.35 -18.44
N ILE A 238 -19.84 29.07 -18.10
CA ILE A 238 -20.66 28.63 -16.97
C ILE A 238 -20.02 29.04 -15.64
N GLU A 239 -18.70 28.94 -15.52
CA GLU A 239 -17.96 29.43 -14.35
C GLU A 239 -18.11 30.94 -14.17
N ILE A 240 -17.98 31.72 -15.25
CA ILE A 240 -18.15 33.18 -15.22
C ILE A 240 -19.57 33.55 -14.78
N ALA A 241 -20.58 32.89 -15.34
CA ALA A 241 -21.99 33.13 -14.99
C ALA A 241 -22.25 32.80 -13.52
N ARG A 242 -21.71 31.69 -13.03
CA ARG A 242 -21.83 31.26 -11.64
C ARG A 242 -21.14 32.24 -10.67
N ASN A 243 -19.95 32.72 -11.01
CA ASN A 243 -19.24 33.69 -10.19
C ASN A 243 -19.99 35.03 -10.09
N THR A 244 -20.53 35.49 -11.22
CA THR A 244 -21.33 36.71 -11.32
C THR A 244 -22.64 36.60 -10.54
N TYR A 245 -23.30 35.44 -10.58
CA TYR A 245 -24.52 35.20 -9.80
C TYR A 245 -24.23 35.26 -8.30
N HIS A 246 -23.17 34.60 -7.82
CA HIS A 246 -22.86 34.52 -6.40
C HIS A 246 -22.35 35.81 -5.79
N GLU A 247 -21.75 36.73 -6.56
CA GLU A 247 -21.40 38.07 -6.08
C GLU A 247 -22.64 38.89 -5.72
N ASN A 248 -23.66 38.87 -6.58
CA ASN A 248 -24.78 39.79 -6.47
C ASN A 248 -25.73 39.38 -5.33
N THR A 249 -25.56 40.02 -4.17
CA THR A 249 -26.36 39.79 -2.95
C THR A 249 -27.84 40.12 -3.08
N ASN A 250 -28.28 40.76 -4.18
CA ASN A 250 -29.72 40.88 -4.47
C ASN A 250 -30.35 39.56 -4.90
N ASN A 251 -29.54 38.58 -5.36
CA ASN A 251 -30.03 37.25 -5.68
C ASN A 251 -30.25 36.46 -4.38
N THR A 252 -31.43 35.85 -4.24
CA THR A 252 -31.83 35.12 -3.03
C THR A 252 -30.85 34.02 -2.63
N TYR A 253 -30.21 33.35 -3.59
CA TYR A 253 -29.28 32.24 -3.36
C TYR A 253 -27.83 32.58 -3.72
N ALA A 254 -27.47 33.87 -3.78
CA ALA A 254 -26.07 34.29 -3.90
C ALA A 254 -25.35 34.19 -2.56
N GLN A 255 -24.02 33.97 -2.58
CA GLN A 255 -23.20 33.85 -1.36
C GLN A 255 -22.57 35.17 -0.93
N GLY A 256 -22.49 36.15 -1.84
CA GLY A 256 -21.87 37.45 -1.68
C GLY A 256 -20.40 37.52 -2.10
N ASN A 257 -19.78 36.37 -2.39
CA ASN A 257 -18.36 36.29 -2.72
C ASN A 257 -18.09 35.63 -4.09
N ARG A 258 -16.91 35.94 -4.63
CA ARG A 258 -16.38 35.41 -5.90
C ARG A 258 -15.22 34.44 -5.68
N ASN A 259 -15.08 33.46 -6.57
CA ASN A 259 -13.88 32.64 -6.73
C ASN A 259 -12.85 33.44 -7.55
N PRO A 260 -11.71 33.87 -6.96
CA PRO A 260 -10.72 34.69 -7.66
C PRO A 260 -10.09 34.01 -8.86
N PHE A 261 -9.95 32.68 -8.83
CA PHE A 261 -9.29 31.93 -9.89
C PHE A 261 -10.16 31.79 -11.15
N ILE A 262 -11.48 32.02 -11.04
CA ILE A 262 -12.39 32.14 -12.20
C ILE A 262 -12.26 33.54 -12.83
N ASP A 263 -12.17 34.57 -11.98
CA ASP A 263 -12.06 35.96 -12.45
C ASP A 263 -10.72 36.23 -13.11
N ASN A 264 -9.63 35.71 -12.53
CA ASN A 264 -8.32 35.69 -13.15
C ASN A 264 -7.50 34.46 -12.71
N PRO A 265 -7.41 33.40 -13.57
CA PRO A 265 -6.57 32.21 -13.32
C PRO A 265 -5.13 32.54 -12.96
N TYR A 266 -4.63 33.67 -13.45
CA TYR A 266 -3.29 34.18 -13.19
C TYR A 266 -2.96 34.39 -11.72
N LEU A 267 -3.96 34.62 -10.87
CA LEU A 267 -3.74 34.77 -9.44
C LEU A 267 -3.11 33.50 -8.85
N ALA A 268 -3.42 32.31 -9.38
CA ALA A 268 -2.76 31.08 -8.97
C ALA A 268 -1.25 31.10 -9.30
N THR A 269 -0.89 31.58 -10.49
CA THR A 269 0.51 31.77 -10.90
C THR A 269 1.24 32.77 -9.99
N ARG A 270 0.58 33.85 -9.57
CA ARG A 270 1.17 34.87 -8.68
C ARG A 270 1.34 34.40 -7.23
N ILE A 271 0.51 33.47 -6.77
CA ILE A 271 0.57 32.92 -5.42
C ILE A 271 1.55 31.74 -5.36
N TRP A 272 1.39 30.75 -6.23
CA TRP A 272 2.07 29.45 -6.12
C TRP A 272 3.12 29.21 -7.21
N GLY A 273 3.19 30.05 -8.24
CA GLY A 273 4.04 29.82 -9.41
C GLY A 273 3.46 28.79 -10.37
N GLY A 274 4.31 28.00 -11.01
CA GLY A 274 3.93 27.03 -12.05
C GLY A 274 3.92 27.64 -13.46
N ASN A 275 3.31 26.95 -14.42
CA ASN A 275 3.18 27.50 -15.77
C ASN A 275 2.28 28.76 -15.77
N SER A 276 2.54 29.66 -16.71
CA SER A 276 1.83 30.94 -16.82
C SER A 276 0.38 30.73 -17.25
N ALA A 277 -0.59 30.92 -16.34
CA ALA A 277 -2.01 30.81 -16.66
C ALA A 277 -2.51 31.98 -17.53
N GLU A 278 -3.79 31.97 -17.90
CA GLU A 278 -4.43 33.10 -18.59
C GLU A 278 -4.51 34.32 -17.65
N ASP A 279 -4.07 35.50 -18.12
CA ASP A 279 -4.24 36.78 -17.42
C ASP A 279 -5.42 37.56 -18.02
N LYS A 280 -6.60 37.40 -17.43
CA LYS A 280 -7.85 37.96 -17.95
C LYS A 280 -7.99 39.47 -17.73
N TRP A 281 -7.17 40.04 -16.86
CA TRP A 281 -7.17 41.48 -16.57
C TRP A 281 -6.09 42.23 -17.35
N ASP A 282 -5.21 41.51 -18.07
CA ASP A 282 -4.04 42.08 -18.76
C ASP A 282 -3.22 43.01 -17.83
N LEU A 283 -3.20 42.67 -16.54
CA LEU A 283 -2.62 43.49 -15.47
C LEU A 283 -1.15 43.15 -15.26
N TYR A 284 -0.79 41.86 -15.39
CA TYR A 284 0.52 41.35 -15.00
C TYR A 284 1.40 41.12 -16.22
N LYS A 285 0.89 40.40 -17.24
CA LYS A 285 1.66 40.09 -18.45
C LYS A 285 2.02 41.32 -19.28
N LYS A 286 1.22 42.40 -19.16
CA LYS A 286 1.49 43.66 -19.84
C LYS A 286 2.59 44.47 -19.16
N THR A 287 2.71 44.37 -17.84
CA THR A 287 3.67 45.16 -17.06
C THR A 287 5.03 44.51 -16.96
N ASP A 288 5.08 43.19 -17.18
CA ASP A 288 6.30 42.40 -17.13
C ASP A 288 6.39 41.56 -18.40
N THR A 289 7.34 41.89 -19.29
CA THR A 289 7.42 41.28 -20.63
C THR A 289 8.80 40.71 -20.94
N GLN A 290 9.77 40.93 -20.06
CA GLN A 290 11.14 40.50 -20.26
C GLN A 290 11.42 39.36 -19.27
N ALA A 291 12.01 38.28 -19.78
CA ALA A 291 12.46 37.20 -18.94
C ALA A 291 13.73 37.60 -18.18
N PRO A 292 13.99 36.97 -17.02
CA PRO A 292 15.25 37.18 -16.31
C PRO A 292 16.48 36.87 -17.15
N THR A 293 17.62 37.42 -16.76
CA THR A 293 18.92 37.01 -17.32
C THR A 293 19.23 35.56 -16.95
N ALA A 294 19.96 34.83 -17.81
CA ALA A 294 20.42 33.48 -17.49
C ALA A 294 21.34 33.51 -16.25
N PRO A 295 21.17 32.58 -15.28
CA PRO A 295 22.14 32.42 -14.20
C PRO A 295 23.54 32.15 -14.77
N THR A 296 24.56 32.82 -14.23
CA THR A 296 25.96 32.66 -14.65
C THR A 296 26.80 32.06 -13.55
N SER A 297 28.02 31.62 -13.89
CA SER A 297 29.00 31.07 -12.93
C SER A 297 28.42 29.92 -12.11
N VAL A 298 27.69 29.01 -12.75
CA VAL A 298 27.19 27.79 -12.10
C VAL A 298 28.39 26.92 -11.74
N THR A 299 28.52 26.58 -10.45
CA THR A 299 29.62 25.77 -9.93
C THR A 299 29.10 24.64 -9.07
N ALA A 300 29.82 23.52 -9.09
CA ALA A 300 29.65 22.40 -8.19
C ALA A 300 30.72 22.44 -7.08
N SER A 301 30.34 22.07 -5.87
CA SER A 301 31.22 22.00 -4.70
C SER A 301 30.72 20.96 -3.69
N ASN A 302 31.48 20.72 -2.61
CA ASN A 302 31.12 19.76 -1.55
C ASN A 302 30.62 18.40 -2.09
N ILE A 303 31.36 17.86 -3.05
CA ILE A 303 31.05 16.62 -3.75
C ILE A 303 31.24 15.45 -2.78
N ASN A 304 30.16 14.76 -2.45
CA ASN A 304 30.13 13.59 -1.56
C ASN A 304 29.68 12.32 -2.31
N LEU A 305 29.42 11.24 -1.57
CA LEU A 305 28.90 9.97 -2.10
C LEU A 305 27.54 10.14 -2.77
N THR A 306 26.62 10.87 -2.14
CA THR A 306 25.22 10.99 -2.60
C THR A 306 24.71 12.43 -2.69
N THR A 307 25.60 13.42 -2.52
CA THR A 307 25.23 14.84 -2.55
C THR A 307 26.25 15.69 -3.29
N ILE A 308 25.79 16.77 -3.94
CA ILE A 308 26.63 17.82 -4.54
C ILE A 308 25.98 19.19 -4.29
N ASP A 309 26.76 20.18 -3.86
CA ASP A 309 26.29 21.57 -3.73
C ASP A 309 26.44 22.32 -5.04
N ILE A 310 25.35 22.93 -5.52
CA ILE A 310 25.32 23.76 -6.72
C ILE A 310 25.11 25.21 -6.32
N SER A 311 25.92 26.13 -6.85
CA SER A 311 25.79 27.57 -6.63
C SER A 311 25.91 28.35 -7.94
N TRP A 312 25.34 29.56 -7.98
CA TRP A 312 25.35 30.42 -9.16
C TRP A 312 25.33 31.90 -8.79
N THR A 313 25.61 32.75 -9.76
CA THR A 313 25.43 34.20 -9.63
C THR A 313 23.97 34.57 -9.88
N ALA A 314 23.42 35.45 -9.05
CA ALA A 314 22.04 35.91 -9.16
C ALA A 314 21.73 36.52 -10.54
N SER A 315 20.58 36.14 -11.09
CA SER A 315 19.99 36.79 -12.26
C SER A 315 19.38 38.15 -11.90
N THR A 316 19.16 38.96 -12.92
CA THR A 316 18.46 40.25 -12.85
C THR A 316 17.25 40.23 -13.76
N ASP A 317 16.25 41.04 -13.43
CA ASP A 317 15.00 41.16 -14.17
C ASP A 317 14.48 42.60 -14.11
N ASN A 318 13.64 43.01 -15.06
CA ASN A 318 13.06 44.35 -15.13
C ASN A 318 12.06 44.64 -14.01
N ILE A 319 11.35 43.61 -13.51
CA ILE A 319 10.47 43.74 -12.34
C ILE A 319 11.11 43.05 -11.15
N ASN A 320 11.25 41.72 -11.18
CA ASN A 320 11.86 40.93 -10.11
C ASN A 320 12.06 39.47 -10.54
N VAL A 321 13.21 38.91 -10.20
CA VAL A 321 13.41 37.46 -10.19
C VAL A 321 12.59 36.89 -9.02
N ALA A 322 11.82 35.83 -9.28
CA ALA A 322 11.05 35.11 -8.27
C ALA A 322 11.81 33.90 -7.71
N GLY A 323 12.67 33.29 -8.51
CA GLY A 323 13.46 32.14 -8.07
C GLY A 323 14.26 31.47 -9.17
N TYR A 324 14.78 30.28 -8.85
CA TYR A 324 15.58 29.48 -9.75
C TYR A 324 15.07 28.04 -9.80
N ASN A 325 15.17 27.43 -10.98
CA ASN A 325 14.92 26.03 -11.25
C ASN A 325 16.25 25.34 -11.52
N ILE A 326 16.57 24.30 -10.76
CA ILE A 326 17.80 23.54 -10.86
C ILE A 326 17.47 22.18 -11.47
N TYR A 327 18.14 21.86 -12.58
CA TYR A 327 17.93 20.63 -13.31
C TYR A 327 19.15 19.72 -13.20
N VAL A 328 18.90 18.44 -12.93
CA VAL A 328 19.88 17.36 -12.98
C VAL A 328 19.54 16.48 -14.17
N ASP A 329 20.45 16.36 -15.14
CA ASP A 329 20.25 15.63 -16.39
C ASP A 329 18.94 16.02 -17.11
N ASP A 330 18.69 17.32 -17.17
CA ASP A 330 17.49 17.95 -17.76
C ASP A 330 16.17 17.67 -17.02
N ILE A 331 16.22 17.05 -15.84
CA ILE A 331 15.06 16.84 -14.95
C ILE A 331 15.06 17.91 -13.87
N LEU A 332 13.93 18.60 -13.65
CA LEU A 332 13.78 19.57 -12.57
C LEU A 332 13.90 18.86 -11.21
N THR A 333 14.96 19.15 -10.47
CA THR A 333 15.28 18.46 -9.20
C THR A 333 15.11 19.37 -7.99
N ALA A 334 15.34 20.67 -8.13
CA ALA A 334 15.18 21.62 -7.04
C ALA A 334 14.71 22.99 -7.53
N GLN A 335 14.12 23.76 -6.63
CA GLN A 335 13.84 25.18 -6.83
C GLN A 335 14.24 25.99 -5.61
N THR A 336 14.64 27.24 -5.85
CA THR A 336 14.97 28.18 -4.77
C THR A 336 14.22 29.49 -4.95
N SER A 337 14.04 30.23 -3.85
CA SER A 337 13.59 31.62 -3.91
C SER A 337 14.66 32.51 -4.54
N SER A 338 14.29 33.71 -4.96
CA SER A 338 15.22 34.66 -5.60
C SER A 338 16.38 35.10 -4.71
N SER A 339 16.23 35.03 -3.39
CA SER A 339 17.29 35.33 -2.41
C SER A 339 18.32 34.22 -2.24
N THR A 340 18.06 33.02 -2.78
CA THR A 340 18.86 31.82 -2.54
C THR A 340 19.49 31.36 -3.84
N THR A 341 20.80 31.55 -3.96
CA THR A 341 21.59 31.26 -5.18
C THR A 341 22.50 30.04 -5.03
N SER A 342 22.11 29.12 -4.14
CA SER A 342 22.79 27.86 -3.92
C SER A 342 21.81 26.81 -3.39
N THR A 343 22.04 25.54 -3.71
CA THR A 343 21.26 24.40 -3.18
C THR A 343 22.12 23.14 -3.12
N THR A 344 21.83 22.27 -2.16
CA THR A 344 22.39 20.91 -2.13
C THR A 344 21.47 19.99 -2.91
N ILE A 345 22.03 19.26 -3.87
CA ILE A 345 21.35 18.16 -4.56
C ILE A 345 21.72 16.87 -3.84
N SER A 346 20.71 16.11 -3.41
CA SER A 346 20.85 14.88 -2.62
C SER A 346 20.27 13.66 -3.36
N ASN A 347 20.40 12.47 -2.77
CA ASN A 347 19.91 11.21 -3.32
C ASN A 347 20.49 10.89 -4.71
N LEU A 348 21.74 11.31 -4.94
CA LEU A 348 22.49 10.95 -6.13
C LEU A 348 23.13 9.57 -5.94
N ASP A 349 23.17 8.78 -7.00
CA ASP A 349 23.95 7.54 -7.02
C ASP A 349 25.45 7.85 -6.89
N THR A 350 26.18 6.96 -6.22
CA THR A 350 27.64 7.01 -6.08
C THR A 350 28.33 6.81 -7.42
N ASN A 351 29.57 7.32 -7.53
CA ASN A 351 30.43 7.14 -8.71
C ASN A 351 29.76 7.52 -10.05
N THR A 352 28.81 8.45 -10.04
CA THR A 352 27.95 8.77 -11.18
C THR A 352 28.10 10.23 -11.59
N SER A 353 28.21 10.47 -12.90
CA SER A 353 28.36 11.81 -13.46
C SER A 353 26.99 12.41 -13.75
N TYR A 354 26.77 13.63 -13.28
CA TYR A 354 25.53 14.38 -13.41
C TYR A 354 25.77 15.71 -14.12
N LYS A 355 24.82 16.13 -14.95
CA LYS A 355 24.80 17.46 -15.58
C LYS A 355 23.85 18.38 -14.83
N PHE A 356 24.36 19.49 -14.32
CA PHE A 356 23.59 20.51 -13.61
C PHE A 356 23.42 21.76 -14.45
N THR A 357 22.19 22.29 -14.44
CA THR A 357 21.87 23.58 -15.07
C THR A 357 20.85 24.34 -14.23
N VAL A 358 20.84 25.66 -14.39
CA VAL A 358 19.96 26.56 -13.64
C VAL A 358 19.22 27.47 -14.61
N ILE A 359 17.91 27.63 -14.40
CA ILE A 359 17.05 28.59 -15.09
C ILE A 359 16.50 29.56 -14.04
N ALA A 360 16.52 30.86 -14.32
CA ALA A 360 15.84 31.85 -13.49
C ALA A 360 14.40 32.03 -13.97
N LYS A 361 13.49 32.31 -13.04
CA LYS A 361 12.08 32.64 -13.31
C LYS A 361 11.70 33.95 -12.63
N ASP A 362 10.86 34.75 -13.28
CA ASP A 362 10.26 35.96 -12.69
C ASP A 362 8.91 35.65 -12.01
N LEU A 363 8.22 36.70 -11.55
CA LEU A 363 6.93 36.60 -10.86
C LEU A 363 5.76 36.21 -11.77
N ILE A 364 5.96 36.23 -13.09
CA ILE A 364 4.96 35.89 -14.11
C ILE A 364 5.30 34.59 -14.87
N ASN A 365 6.35 33.90 -14.40
CA ASN A 365 6.96 32.69 -14.98
C ASN A 365 7.41 32.85 -16.43
N ASN A 366 8.01 34.00 -16.78
CA ASN A 366 8.97 33.98 -17.87
C ASN A 366 10.26 33.33 -17.36
N PHE A 367 10.83 32.49 -18.22
CA PHE A 367 12.06 31.76 -17.92
C PHE A 367 13.22 32.37 -18.69
N SER A 368 14.36 32.52 -18.01
CA SER A 368 15.61 32.81 -18.69
C SER A 368 16.02 31.66 -19.61
N THR A 369 16.97 31.92 -20.52
CA THR A 369 17.69 30.81 -21.16
C THR A 369 18.44 30.01 -20.10
N GLN A 370 18.55 28.70 -20.30
CA GLN A 370 19.31 27.80 -19.42
C GLN A 370 20.76 28.24 -19.29
N SER A 371 21.31 28.14 -18.08
CA SER A 371 22.73 28.40 -17.83
C SER A 371 23.63 27.48 -18.67
N THR A 372 24.89 27.84 -18.82
CA THR A 372 25.90 26.87 -19.26
C THR A 372 25.93 25.68 -18.29
N PRO A 373 25.93 24.43 -18.78
CA PRO A 373 25.94 23.26 -17.91
C PRO A 373 27.27 23.11 -17.17
N VAL A 374 27.20 22.65 -15.93
CA VAL A 374 28.34 22.10 -15.20
C VAL A 374 28.13 20.61 -15.03
N THR A 375 29.16 19.80 -15.33
CA THR A 375 29.12 18.35 -15.14
C THR A 375 30.05 18.00 -14.00
N GLU A 376 29.55 17.22 -13.05
CA GLU A 376 30.34 16.78 -11.89
C GLU A 376 30.02 15.32 -11.55
N LYS A 377 30.98 14.62 -10.92
CA LYS A 377 30.85 13.20 -10.59
C LYS A 377 30.83 13.01 -9.08
N THR A 378 29.83 12.30 -8.56
CA THR A 378 29.81 11.91 -7.13
C THR A 378 31.00 11.01 -6.79
N LEU A 379 31.38 11.01 -5.51
CA LEU A 379 32.44 10.13 -5.03
C LEU A 379 32.02 8.67 -5.13
N GLN A 380 33.00 7.79 -5.30
CA GLN A 380 32.81 6.35 -5.20
C GLN A 380 32.94 5.93 -3.74
N ASP A 381 32.06 5.05 -3.27
CA ASP A 381 32.28 4.41 -1.97
C ASP A 381 33.37 3.34 -2.11
N SER A 382 34.36 3.39 -1.22
CA SER A 382 35.48 2.45 -1.17
C SER A 382 35.61 1.74 0.17
N THR A 383 34.71 2.01 1.11
CA THR A 383 34.78 1.47 2.46
C THR A 383 33.83 0.28 2.54
N PRO A 384 34.32 -0.93 2.84
CA PRO A 384 33.44 -2.07 2.97
C PRO A 384 32.57 -2.00 4.25
N PRO A 385 31.39 -2.66 4.23
CA PRO A 385 30.58 -2.82 5.43
C PRO A 385 31.30 -3.52 6.57
N SER A 386 30.81 -3.32 7.79
CA SER A 386 31.26 -4.11 8.94
C SER A 386 30.90 -5.59 8.78
N VAL A 387 31.79 -6.47 9.25
CA VAL A 387 31.56 -7.92 9.24
C VAL A 387 30.30 -8.23 10.06
N PRO A 388 29.37 -9.07 9.55
CA PRO A 388 28.18 -9.47 10.31
C PRO A 388 28.55 -10.04 11.69
N GLN A 389 27.78 -9.67 12.73
CA GLN A 389 28.01 -10.10 14.11
C GLN A 389 26.86 -10.96 14.64
N ASN A 390 27.06 -11.58 15.80
CA ASN A 390 26.05 -12.43 16.47
C ASN A 390 25.48 -13.53 15.56
N VAL A 391 26.35 -14.16 14.77
CA VAL A 391 25.94 -15.25 13.88
C VAL A 391 25.48 -16.43 14.72
N THR A 392 24.24 -16.88 14.51
CA THR A 392 23.62 -18.01 15.21
C THR A 392 22.95 -18.95 14.22
N ILE A 393 22.89 -20.23 14.58
CA ILE A 393 22.18 -21.25 13.80
C ILE A 393 21.01 -21.78 14.63
N THR A 394 19.85 -21.87 14.00
CA THR A 394 18.59 -22.36 14.58
C THR A 394 17.92 -23.33 13.62
N ASN A 395 16.84 -23.99 14.08
CA ASN A 395 16.00 -24.85 13.24
C ASN A 395 16.77 -25.93 12.47
N ILE A 396 17.77 -26.56 13.11
CA ILE A 396 18.58 -27.60 12.49
C ILE A 396 17.72 -28.85 12.31
N THR A 397 17.59 -29.29 11.07
CA THR A 397 16.96 -30.56 10.67
C THR A 397 18.02 -31.51 10.13
N ASP A 398 17.60 -32.64 9.55
CA ASP A 398 18.49 -33.56 8.84
C ASP A 398 18.96 -33.00 7.47
N SER A 399 18.29 -31.98 6.94
CA SER A 399 18.58 -31.46 5.58
C SER A 399 18.53 -29.94 5.46
N SER A 400 18.35 -29.22 6.56
CA SER A 400 18.28 -27.76 6.60
C SER A 400 18.70 -27.15 7.95
N PHE A 401 18.97 -25.85 7.94
CA PHE A 401 19.07 -25.02 9.15
C PHE A 401 18.85 -23.54 8.78
N SER A 402 18.51 -22.70 9.75
CA SER A 402 18.47 -21.24 9.59
C SER A 402 19.72 -20.60 10.19
N VAL A 403 20.39 -19.72 9.43
CA VAL A 403 21.47 -18.86 9.91
C VAL A 403 20.96 -17.44 10.09
N ASN A 404 21.29 -16.81 11.22
CA ASN A 404 20.81 -15.48 11.60
C ASN A 404 21.98 -14.64 12.10
N TRP A 405 21.95 -13.32 11.87
CA TRP A 405 22.99 -12.37 12.32
C TRP A 405 22.39 -11.00 12.67
N SER A 406 23.20 -10.13 13.27
CA SER A 406 22.86 -8.71 13.44
C SER A 406 23.13 -7.92 12.17
N THR A 407 22.38 -6.83 11.95
CA THR A 407 22.63 -5.90 10.85
C THR A 407 24.06 -5.34 10.89
N SER A 408 24.75 -5.41 9.75
CA SER A 408 26.00 -4.70 9.52
C SER A 408 25.77 -3.20 9.37
N SER A 409 26.85 -2.43 9.51
CA SER A 409 26.89 -0.97 9.36
C SER A 409 27.87 -0.59 8.26
N ASP A 410 27.59 0.51 7.58
CA ASP A 410 28.41 1.05 6.49
C ASP A 410 28.35 2.59 6.51
N ASN A 411 29.28 3.27 5.84
CA ASN A 411 29.31 4.74 5.73
C ASN A 411 28.33 5.29 4.69
N ASN A 412 27.81 4.45 3.79
CA ASN A 412 26.73 4.79 2.88
C ASN A 412 25.51 3.89 3.13
N GLU A 413 25.57 2.63 2.70
CA GLU A 413 24.44 1.70 2.85
C GLU A 413 24.85 0.24 2.64
N VAL A 414 24.33 -0.66 3.48
CA VAL A 414 24.49 -2.12 3.30
C VAL A 414 23.41 -2.64 2.36
N LYS A 415 23.82 -3.11 1.18
CA LYS A 415 22.93 -3.72 0.17
C LYS A 415 22.39 -5.09 0.59
N GLY A 416 23.20 -5.87 1.32
CA GLY A 416 22.80 -7.20 1.81
C GLY A 416 23.98 -8.11 2.13
N TYR A 417 23.74 -9.41 2.12
CA TYR A 417 24.67 -10.42 2.64
C TYR A 417 24.81 -11.61 1.70
N ASP A 418 26.05 -12.06 1.50
CA ASP A 418 26.35 -13.32 0.82
C ASP A 418 26.58 -14.43 1.86
N ILE A 419 25.89 -15.56 1.66
CA ILE A 419 25.95 -16.74 2.53
C ILE A 419 26.76 -17.82 1.84
N PHE A 420 27.71 -18.40 2.56
CA PHE A 420 28.58 -19.47 2.09
C PHE A 420 28.45 -20.71 2.97
N VAL A 421 28.39 -21.89 2.34
CA VAL A 421 28.39 -23.20 3.00
C VAL A 421 29.61 -23.98 2.51
N ASP A 422 30.46 -24.41 3.44
CA ASP A 422 31.77 -25.02 3.18
C ASP A 422 32.64 -24.22 2.21
N GLY A 423 32.56 -22.89 2.32
CA GLY A 423 33.30 -21.95 1.48
C GLY A 423 32.69 -21.68 0.10
N ALA A 424 31.70 -22.45 -0.34
CA ALA A 424 30.99 -22.22 -1.59
C ALA A 424 29.84 -21.21 -1.41
N PHE A 425 29.67 -20.29 -2.37
CA PHE A 425 28.56 -19.34 -2.37
C PHE A 425 27.23 -20.08 -2.49
N LYS A 426 26.31 -19.82 -1.56
CA LYS A 426 25.00 -20.45 -1.51
C LYS A 426 23.89 -19.49 -1.96
N ALA A 427 23.88 -18.27 -1.44
CA ALA A 427 22.82 -17.30 -1.72
C ALA A 427 23.20 -15.87 -1.33
N PHE A 428 22.43 -14.91 -1.86
CA PHE A 428 22.39 -13.53 -1.41
C PHE A 428 21.04 -13.24 -0.75
N THR A 429 21.02 -12.45 0.32
CA THR A 429 19.79 -11.94 0.94
C THR A 429 19.96 -10.50 1.43
N SER A 430 18.90 -9.69 1.37
CA SER A 430 18.87 -8.35 1.97
C SER A 430 18.46 -8.36 3.45
N THR A 431 17.96 -9.49 3.95
CA THR A 431 17.56 -9.65 5.35
C THR A 431 18.70 -10.19 6.21
N THR A 432 18.52 -10.25 7.52
CA THR A 432 19.52 -10.76 8.47
C THR A 432 19.34 -12.24 8.83
N THR A 433 18.58 -12.98 8.01
CA THR A 433 18.34 -14.41 8.19
C THR A 433 18.26 -15.12 6.84
N TYR A 434 18.72 -16.37 6.80
CA TYR A 434 18.62 -17.22 5.64
C TYR A 434 18.49 -18.69 6.03
N THR A 435 17.54 -19.40 5.42
CA THR A 435 17.39 -20.85 5.61
C THR A 435 18.17 -21.60 4.53
N VAL A 436 19.19 -22.33 4.96
CA VAL A 436 19.96 -23.23 4.11
C VAL A 436 19.22 -24.57 4.03
N ILE A 437 18.92 -25.02 2.82
CA ILE A 437 18.21 -26.28 2.53
C ILE A 437 19.02 -27.16 1.57
N GLY A 438 18.61 -28.44 1.48
CA GLY A 438 19.18 -29.43 0.57
C GLY A 438 20.51 -29.99 1.04
N LEU A 439 20.64 -30.19 2.35
CA LEU A 439 21.83 -30.73 3.01
C LEU A 439 21.71 -32.24 3.21
N THR A 440 22.86 -32.90 3.35
CA THR A 440 22.97 -34.31 3.70
C THR A 440 22.81 -34.47 5.21
N SER A 441 22.13 -35.53 5.65
CA SER A 441 21.95 -35.85 7.07
C SER A 441 23.26 -36.25 7.75
N ALA A 442 23.31 -36.11 9.07
CA ALA A 442 24.47 -36.40 9.92
C ALA A 442 25.78 -35.79 9.41
N THR A 443 25.73 -34.67 8.68
CA THR A 443 26.88 -34.08 8.00
C THR A 443 27.23 -32.74 8.64
N THR A 444 28.52 -32.53 8.90
CA THR A 444 29.02 -31.26 9.45
C THR A 444 29.19 -30.25 8.33
N TYR A 445 28.61 -29.07 8.48
CA TYR A 445 28.72 -27.94 7.57
C TYR A 445 29.33 -26.73 8.26
N ASN A 446 30.14 -25.96 7.54
CA ASN A 446 30.67 -24.68 7.99
C ASN A 446 29.99 -23.53 7.27
N VAL A 447 29.40 -22.60 8.04
CA VAL A 447 28.70 -21.44 7.48
C VAL A 447 29.51 -20.18 7.72
N THR A 448 29.65 -19.36 6.68
CA THR A 448 30.17 -18.00 6.79
C THR A 448 29.26 -17.02 6.07
N VAL A 449 29.20 -15.79 6.57
CA VAL A 449 28.41 -14.70 5.98
C VAL A 449 29.34 -13.49 5.81
N LEU A 450 29.18 -12.74 4.73
CA LEU A 450 29.79 -11.41 4.59
C LEU A 450 28.72 -10.40 4.16
N ALA A 451 28.95 -9.13 4.45
CA ALA A 451 28.09 -8.02 4.03
C ALA A 451 28.64 -7.35 2.77
N LYS A 452 27.75 -6.77 1.97
CA LYS A 452 28.06 -5.98 0.76
C LYS A 452 27.31 -4.66 0.78
N ASP A 453 27.94 -3.60 0.28
CA ASP A 453 27.31 -2.30 0.06
C ASP A 453 26.76 -2.17 -1.38
N LEU A 454 26.33 -0.95 -1.74
CA LEU A 454 25.82 -0.63 -3.07
C LEU A 454 26.90 -0.62 -4.17
N ASP A 455 28.14 -0.24 -3.81
CA ASP A 455 29.31 -0.19 -4.70
C ASP A 455 30.06 -1.55 -4.81
N ASP A 456 29.50 -2.62 -4.22
CA ASP A 456 30.04 -3.99 -4.17
C ASP A 456 31.35 -4.14 -3.37
N ASN A 457 31.64 -3.20 -2.47
CA ASN A 457 32.63 -3.41 -1.42
C ASN A 457 32.13 -4.49 -0.46
N LYS A 458 33.03 -5.42 -0.10
CA LYS A 458 32.69 -6.63 0.65
C LYS A 458 33.40 -6.63 1.98
N SER A 459 32.67 -6.87 3.07
CA SER A 459 33.29 -7.14 4.36
C SER A 459 34.13 -8.42 4.29
N GLU A 460 35.03 -8.60 5.25
CA GLU A 460 35.55 -9.95 5.52
C GLU A 460 34.41 -10.91 5.87
N LYS A 461 34.62 -12.21 5.66
CA LYS A 461 33.66 -13.24 6.10
C LYS A 461 33.68 -13.34 7.62
N THR A 462 32.52 -13.67 8.19
CA THR A 462 32.44 -14.08 9.60
C THR A 462 33.37 -15.26 9.86
N THR A 463 33.79 -15.42 11.11
CA THR A 463 34.38 -16.69 11.56
C THR A 463 33.44 -17.86 11.20
N PRO A 464 33.94 -18.98 10.67
CA PRO A 464 33.09 -20.13 10.34
C PRO A 464 32.35 -20.67 11.57
N LEU A 465 31.03 -20.84 11.43
CA LEU A 465 30.21 -21.49 12.43
C LEU A 465 29.88 -22.90 11.96
N SER A 466 30.37 -23.90 12.69
CA SER A 466 30.15 -25.31 12.39
C SER A 466 28.86 -25.81 13.02
N LEU A 467 28.05 -26.53 12.26
CA LEU A 467 26.91 -27.31 12.75
C LEU A 467 26.96 -28.71 12.17
N LYS A 468 26.22 -29.64 12.77
CA LYS A 468 25.96 -30.96 12.19
C LYS A 468 24.46 -31.08 11.96
N THR A 469 24.03 -31.40 10.75
CA THR A 469 22.62 -31.74 10.49
C THR A 469 22.24 -32.97 11.31
N ASN A 470 20.96 -33.07 11.66
CA ASN A 470 20.46 -34.24 12.37
C ASN A 470 20.65 -35.50 11.52
N ASP A 471 20.71 -36.67 12.14
CA ASP A 471 20.86 -37.95 11.44
C ASP A 471 19.58 -38.43 10.76
N GLY A 472 18.48 -37.67 10.88
CA GLY A 472 17.15 -38.05 10.40
C GLY A 472 16.51 -39.18 11.22
N SER A 473 17.20 -39.71 12.23
CA SER A 473 16.78 -40.89 12.99
C SER A 473 16.10 -40.50 14.31
N THR A 474 14.94 -39.85 14.22
CA THR A 474 13.90 -40.13 15.21
C THR A 474 13.23 -41.42 14.75
N GLY A 475 13.48 -42.56 15.42
CA GLY A 475 13.00 -43.89 15.01
C GLY A 475 11.57 -43.86 14.49
N GLY A 476 11.43 -43.86 13.16
CA GLY A 476 10.14 -43.69 12.51
C GLY A 476 9.22 -44.83 12.86
N VAL A 477 7.98 -44.49 13.19
CA VAL A 477 6.95 -45.49 13.52
C VAL A 477 6.23 -46.00 12.28
N ALA A 478 6.40 -45.32 11.13
CA ALA A 478 5.79 -45.68 9.86
C ALA A 478 6.77 -46.28 8.85
N SER A 479 6.26 -47.20 8.04
CA SER A 479 6.98 -47.83 6.93
C SER A 479 6.90 -47.03 5.63
N GLU A 480 5.95 -46.09 5.52
CA GLU A 480 5.64 -45.33 4.31
C GLU A 480 4.84 -44.04 4.63
N LEU A 481 4.74 -43.12 3.67
CA LEU A 481 3.87 -41.93 3.72
C LEU A 481 2.39 -42.31 3.76
N PHE A 482 1.57 -41.47 4.41
CA PHE A 482 0.12 -41.64 4.44
C PHE A 482 -0.62 -40.31 4.65
N PHE A 483 -1.91 -40.27 4.34
CA PHE A 483 -2.76 -39.11 4.54
C PHE A 483 -3.01 -38.83 6.02
N SER A 484 -2.73 -37.61 6.45
CA SER A 484 -2.93 -37.13 7.82
C SER A 484 -4.15 -36.22 7.97
N GLU A 485 -4.55 -35.50 6.92
CA GLU A 485 -5.72 -34.60 6.97
C GLU A 485 -6.39 -34.47 5.60
N TYR A 486 -7.72 -34.40 5.61
CA TYR A 486 -8.59 -34.11 4.47
C TYR A 486 -9.51 -32.98 4.88
N VAL A 487 -9.65 -31.99 4.00
CA VAL A 487 -10.54 -30.84 4.24
C VAL A 487 -11.47 -30.67 3.06
N GLU A 488 -12.78 -30.68 3.34
CA GLU A 488 -13.82 -30.18 2.45
C GLU A 488 -14.60 -29.06 3.16
N GLY A 489 -14.35 -27.82 2.76
CA GLY A 489 -15.07 -26.66 3.25
C GLY A 489 -16.49 -26.57 2.69
N ASN A 490 -17.36 -25.82 3.38
CA ASN A 490 -18.75 -25.61 2.96
C ASN A 490 -18.95 -24.33 2.12
N ASP A 491 -17.86 -23.68 1.69
CA ASP A 491 -17.83 -22.39 0.99
C ASP A 491 -18.11 -22.50 -0.53
N GLY A 492 -19.02 -23.38 -0.94
CA GLY A 492 -19.32 -23.63 -2.36
C GLY A 492 -18.24 -24.46 -3.09
N GLY A 493 -17.44 -25.23 -2.35
CA GLY A 493 -16.51 -26.22 -2.90
C GLY A 493 -15.10 -25.72 -3.21
N THR A 494 -14.72 -24.53 -2.73
CA THR A 494 -13.45 -23.86 -3.03
C THR A 494 -12.33 -24.21 -2.06
N ASN A 495 -12.61 -24.34 -0.75
CA ASN A 495 -11.63 -24.69 0.28
C ASN A 495 -11.45 -26.21 0.39
N LYS A 496 -10.43 -26.75 -0.28
CA LYS A 496 -10.12 -28.19 -0.32
C LYS A 496 -8.61 -28.45 -0.26
N ILE A 497 -8.19 -29.31 0.67
CA ILE A 497 -6.80 -29.78 0.77
C ILE A 497 -6.71 -31.28 1.08
N LEU A 498 -5.57 -31.87 0.73
CA LEU A 498 -5.08 -33.15 1.25
C LEU A 498 -3.73 -32.91 1.91
N GLU A 499 -3.50 -33.51 3.06
CA GLU A 499 -2.22 -33.49 3.77
C GLU A 499 -1.64 -34.91 3.87
N ILE A 500 -0.35 -35.04 3.59
CA ILE A 500 0.42 -36.29 3.70
C ILE A 500 1.51 -36.09 4.75
N VAL A 501 1.67 -37.03 5.67
CA VAL A 501 2.73 -36.97 6.69
C VAL A 501 3.87 -37.95 6.38
N ASN A 502 5.11 -37.54 6.66
CA ASN A 502 6.24 -38.45 6.73
C ASN A 502 6.56 -38.82 8.18
N LEU A 503 6.06 -39.96 8.65
CA LEU A 503 6.43 -40.55 9.94
C LEU A 503 7.44 -41.70 9.81
N THR A 504 8.07 -41.82 8.65
CA THR A 504 9.18 -42.73 8.45
C THR A 504 10.43 -42.20 9.14
N GLY A 505 11.43 -43.06 9.34
CA GLY A 505 12.69 -42.68 9.99
C GLY A 505 13.69 -41.98 9.07
N THR A 506 13.26 -41.57 7.86
CA THR A 506 14.14 -41.01 6.83
C THR A 506 13.41 -39.96 5.99
N THR A 507 14.15 -38.99 5.44
CA THR A 507 13.58 -38.10 4.41
C THR A 507 13.11 -38.91 3.20
N VAL A 508 11.85 -38.71 2.78
CA VAL A 508 11.23 -39.42 1.65
C VAL A 508 11.22 -38.50 0.43
N ASN A 509 11.70 -39.01 -0.71
CA ASN A 509 11.62 -38.32 -1.99
C ASN A 509 10.27 -38.60 -2.67
N LEU A 510 9.60 -37.55 -3.18
CA LEU A 510 8.26 -37.63 -3.77
C LEU A 510 8.21 -38.22 -5.19
N ALA A 511 9.35 -38.54 -5.82
CA ALA A 511 9.37 -39.15 -7.14
C ALA A 511 8.63 -40.50 -7.12
N GLY A 512 7.73 -40.69 -8.08
CA GLY A 512 6.91 -41.89 -8.18
C GLY A 512 5.71 -41.95 -7.21
N TYR A 513 5.52 -40.94 -6.34
CA TYR A 513 4.28 -40.80 -5.59
C TYR A 513 3.23 -40.07 -6.42
N GLU A 514 2.01 -40.58 -6.42
CA GLU A 514 0.88 -39.97 -7.13
C GLU A 514 -0.43 -40.09 -6.34
N ILE A 515 -1.29 -39.08 -6.47
CA ILE A 515 -2.67 -39.13 -5.95
C ILE A 515 -3.63 -39.36 -7.10
N LYS A 516 -4.61 -40.23 -6.86
CA LYS A 516 -5.75 -40.46 -7.76
C LYS A 516 -7.04 -40.28 -6.98
N ILE A 517 -8.09 -39.88 -7.69
CA ILE A 517 -9.45 -39.83 -7.15
C ILE A 517 -10.35 -40.74 -7.98
N GLU A 518 -11.27 -41.44 -7.34
CA GLU A 518 -12.40 -42.12 -7.95
C GLU A 518 -13.65 -41.27 -7.71
N ARG A 519 -14.44 -41.06 -8.76
CA ARG A 519 -15.62 -40.17 -8.68
C ARG A 519 -16.89 -40.94 -8.38
N ASN A 520 -17.56 -40.59 -7.28
CA ASN A 520 -18.92 -41.08 -6.95
C ASN A 520 -19.10 -42.60 -7.18
N GLY A 521 -18.15 -43.42 -6.71
CA GLY A 521 -18.23 -44.88 -6.87
C GLY A 521 -18.17 -45.41 -8.31
N ALA A 522 -17.55 -44.68 -9.25
CA ALA A 522 -17.49 -45.06 -10.67
C ALA A 522 -16.69 -46.35 -10.98
N GLY A 523 -15.93 -46.88 -10.04
CA GLY A 523 -15.13 -48.10 -10.19
C GLY A 523 -13.84 -47.92 -11.00
N GLU A 524 -13.42 -46.68 -11.27
CA GLU A 524 -12.22 -46.37 -12.06
C GLU A 524 -11.49 -45.11 -11.53
N TRP A 525 -10.16 -45.15 -11.52
CA TRP A 525 -9.33 -44.02 -11.08
C TRP A 525 -9.21 -42.96 -12.18
N THR A 526 -9.25 -41.68 -11.78
CA THR A 526 -9.00 -40.54 -12.66
C THR A 526 -7.51 -40.39 -13.01
N THR A 527 -7.18 -39.36 -13.81
CA THR A 527 -5.79 -39.06 -14.18
C THR A 527 -4.95 -38.80 -12.92
N PRO A 528 -3.78 -39.46 -12.76
CA PRO A 528 -2.93 -39.26 -11.59
C PRO A 528 -2.29 -37.87 -11.55
N LEU A 529 -2.16 -37.36 -10.32
CA LEU A 529 -1.29 -36.23 -9.99
C LEU A 529 0.01 -36.75 -9.37
N ALA A 530 1.11 -36.63 -10.12
CA ALA A 530 2.44 -36.85 -9.57
C ALA A 530 2.81 -35.75 -8.57
N LEU A 531 3.26 -36.14 -7.37
CA LEU A 531 3.54 -35.22 -6.26
C LEU A 531 4.88 -34.51 -6.39
N ASP A 532 5.78 -35.02 -7.23
CA ASP A 532 7.07 -34.42 -7.53
C ASP A 532 7.01 -33.29 -8.57
N LYS A 533 5.83 -32.74 -8.90
CA LYS A 533 5.70 -31.64 -9.87
C LYS A 533 5.94 -30.24 -9.28
N GLY A 534 5.86 -30.08 -7.96
CA GLY A 534 6.08 -28.81 -7.26
C GLY A 534 7.54 -28.44 -7.01
N THR A 535 7.80 -27.37 -6.25
CA THR A 535 9.15 -26.97 -5.79
C THR A 535 9.65 -27.85 -4.64
N VAL A 536 8.74 -28.33 -3.80
CA VAL A 536 9.02 -29.33 -2.77
C VAL A 536 9.13 -30.71 -3.41
N LYS A 537 10.24 -31.41 -3.16
CA LYS A 537 10.53 -32.73 -3.74
C LYS A 537 10.74 -33.82 -2.70
N ASN A 538 10.86 -33.44 -1.43
CA ASN A 538 11.12 -34.37 -0.33
C ASN A 538 10.34 -33.92 0.89
N ILE A 539 9.90 -34.88 1.71
CA ILE A 539 9.30 -34.64 3.03
C ILE A 539 10.28 -35.18 4.07
N VAL A 540 10.72 -34.36 5.03
CA VAL A 540 11.63 -34.81 6.10
C VAL A 540 10.85 -35.53 7.21
N PRO A 541 11.49 -36.35 8.06
CA PRO A 541 10.80 -37.04 9.16
C PRO A 541 10.07 -36.07 10.10
N GLY A 542 8.81 -36.38 10.39
CA GLY A 542 7.92 -35.60 11.25
C GLY A 542 7.26 -34.39 10.57
N ASP A 543 7.54 -34.14 9.30
CA ASP A 543 6.95 -33.06 8.51
C ASP A 543 5.76 -33.54 7.68
N VAL A 544 4.98 -32.58 7.16
CA VAL A 544 3.82 -32.83 6.29
C VAL A 544 4.02 -32.21 4.91
N PHE A 545 3.20 -32.64 3.95
CA PHE A 545 3.12 -32.08 2.61
C PHE A 545 1.65 -31.81 2.27
N VAL A 546 1.32 -30.55 2.01
CA VAL A 546 -0.06 -30.09 1.80
C VAL A 546 -0.32 -29.79 0.33
N ILE A 547 -1.32 -30.44 -0.24
CA ILE A 547 -1.80 -30.20 -1.60
C ILE A 547 -3.12 -29.42 -1.54
N GLY A 548 -3.18 -28.24 -2.16
CA GLY A 548 -4.35 -27.36 -2.10
C GLY A 548 -4.95 -27.03 -3.45
N ASN A 549 -6.26 -26.81 -3.47
CA ASN A 549 -6.98 -26.29 -4.63
C ASN A 549 -6.65 -24.81 -4.89
N GLY A 550 -6.52 -24.42 -6.16
CA GLY A 550 -6.22 -23.04 -6.55
C GLY A 550 -7.33 -22.03 -6.21
N ASP A 551 -8.54 -22.51 -5.94
CA ASP A 551 -9.67 -21.68 -5.49
C ASP A 551 -9.71 -21.44 -3.96
N ASN A 552 -8.76 -22.01 -3.20
CA ASN A 552 -8.71 -21.83 -1.75
C ASN A 552 -8.63 -20.34 -1.39
N ASN A 553 -9.57 -19.86 -0.58
CA ASN A 553 -9.67 -18.45 -0.18
C ASN A 553 -9.20 -18.19 1.27
N ASN A 554 -9.05 -19.24 2.07
CA ASN A 554 -8.54 -19.11 3.42
C ASN A 554 -7.00 -19.00 3.41
N PRO A 555 -6.40 -18.02 4.14
CA PRO A 555 -4.95 -17.83 4.15
C PRO A 555 -4.11 -19.06 4.53
N ILE A 556 -4.60 -19.92 5.45
CA ILE A 556 -3.88 -21.15 5.85
C ILE A 556 -3.82 -22.15 4.69
N LEU A 557 -4.87 -22.20 3.88
CA LEU A 557 -5.00 -23.13 2.74
C LEU A 557 -4.39 -22.57 1.44
N GLN A 558 -3.53 -21.56 1.53
CA GLN A 558 -2.78 -20.99 0.40
C GLN A 558 -1.26 -21.19 0.60
N PRO A 559 -0.41 -20.94 -0.43
CA PRO A 559 1.03 -21.05 -0.29
C PRO A 559 1.64 -20.01 0.65
N ASN A 560 2.72 -20.40 1.34
CA ASN A 560 3.55 -19.45 2.07
C ASN A 560 4.24 -18.48 1.09
N SER A 561 4.09 -17.18 1.31
CA SER A 561 4.69 -16.14 0.47
C SER A 561 4.92 -14.86 1.27
N ALA A 562 5.66 -13.91 0.68
CA ALA A 562 5.86 -12.59 1.29
C ALA A 562 4.53 -11.87 1.63
N SER A 563 3.46 -12.17 0.89
CA SER A 563 2.11 -11.62 1.09
C SER A 563 1.20 -12.50 1.97
N ASN A 564 1.61 -13.74 2.28
CA ASN A 564 0.84 -14.65 3.12
C ASN A 564 1.78 -15.58 3.91
N THR A 565 2.20 -15.14 5.10
CA THR A 565 3.13 -15.87 5.96
C THR A 565 2.48 -17.03 6.73
N LEU A 566 1.16 -17.15 6.67
CA LEU A 566 0.39 -18.21 7.34
C LEU A 566 0.11 -19.41 6.43
N GLY A 567 0.38 -19.29 5.13
CA GLY A 567 0.11 -20.33 4.16
C GLY A 567 0.87 -21.62 4.42
N GLN A 568 0.18 -22.75 4.27
CA GLN A 568 0.71 -24.10 4.49
C GLN A 568 0.76 -24.97 3.21
N VAL A 569 0.25 -24.50 2.07
CA VAL A 569 0.18 -25.31 0.84
C VAL A 569 1.53 -25.37 0.11
N ASP A 570 2.03 -26.58 -0.10
CA ASP A 570 3.28 -26.86 -0.81
C ASP A 570 3.08 -27.08 -2.32
N LEU A 571 1.91 -27.62 -2.71
CA LEU A 571 1.55 -27.88 -4.09
C LEU A 571 0.14 -27.37 -4.40
N VAL A 572 0.05 -26.31 -5.19
CA VAL A 572 -1.23 -25.76 -5.69
C VAL A 572 -1.63 -26.48 -6.97
N GLN A 573 -2.83 -27.04 -6.99
CA GLN A 573 -3.49 -27.46 -8.24
C GLN A 573 -4.30 -26.30 -8.83
N PRO A 574 -4.51 -26.26 -10.16
CA PRO A 574 -5.29 -25.19 -10.80
C PRO A 574 -6.67 -24.98 -10.16
N SER A 575 -7.21 -23.78 -10.33
CA SER A 575 -8.60 -23.48 -9.99
C SER A 575 -9.55 -24.49 -10.66
N ASN A 576 -10.74 -24.69 -10.08
CA ASN A 576 -11.76 -25.55 -10.67
C ASN A 576 -12.21 -25.06 -12.07
N ASN A 577 -11.87 -23.82 -12.45
CA ASN A 577 -12.28 -23.17 -13.70
C ASN A 577 -11.21 -23.18 -14.81
N ASP A 578 -9.93 -23.43 -14.52
CA ASP A 578 -8.85 -23.20 -15.49
C ASP A 578 -8.54 -24.41 -16.41
N THR A 579 -8.34 -25.63 -15.88
CA THR A 579 -8.12 -26.86 -16.69
C THR A 579 -8.37 -28.15 -15.88
N ARG A 580 -9.07 -29.14 -16.47
CA ARG A 580 -9.42 -30.46 -15.86
C ARG A 580 -9.94 -30.39 -14.40
N TYR A 581 -10.54 -29.25 -14.02
CA TYR A 581 -11.22 -29.00 -12.75
C TYR A 581 -10.37 -29.07 -11.47
N GLY A 582 -9.03 -28.93 -11.49
CA GLY A 582 -8.25 -28.98 -10.24
C GLY A 582 -8.13 -30.39 -9.62
N GLN A 583 -8.23 -31.44 -10.44
CA GLN A 583 -8.02 -32.84 -10.01
C GLN A 583 -6.62 -33.04 -9.41
N PRO A 584 -6.48 -33.86 -8.36
CA PRO A 584 -7.49 -34.63 -7.64
C PRO A 584 -8.06 -33.90 -6.41
N VAL A 585 -7.63 -32.67 -6.11
CA VAL A 585 -8.05 -31.89 -4.92
C VAL A 585 -9.39 -31.17 -5.08
N ASN A 586 -10.17 -31.60 -6.06
CA ASN A 586 -11.55 -31.18 -6.31
C ASN A 586 -12.54 -32.31 -5.97
N PHE A 587 -12.16 -33.17 -5.03
CA PHE A 587 -13.01 -34.22 -4.44
C PHE A 587 -14.25 -33.64 -3.77
N ASN A 588 -15.25 -34.48 -3.55
CA ASN A 588 -16.36 -34.22 -2.63
C ASN A 588 -16.60 -35.45 -1.74
N GLY A 589 -17.49 -35.32 -0.77
CA GLY A 589 -17.65 -36.28 0.34
C GLY A 589 -17.95 -37.74 0.04
N ASN A 590 -18.18 -38.12 -1.22
CA ASN A 590 -18.37 -39.50 -1.67
C ASN A 590 -17.35 -39.94 -2.73
N ASP A 591 -16.28 -39.16 -2.93
CA ASP A 591 -15.16 -39.54 -3.78
C ASP A 591 -14.08 -40.27 -2.96
N ALA A 592 -13.59 -41.41 -3.45
CA ALA A 592 -12.44 -42.07 -2.85
C ALA A 592 -11.13 -41.42 -3.36
N VAL A 593 -10.21 -41.11 -2.45
CA VAL A 593 -8.91 -40.49 -2.76
C VAL A 593 -7.80 -41.41 -2.30
N ALA A 594 -6.89 -41.75 -3.20
CA ALA A 594 -5.85 -42.75 -2.97
C ALA A 594 -4.46 -42.24 -3.26
N LEU A 595 -3.50 -42.64 -2.42
CA LEU A 595 -2.08 -42.39 -2.57
C LEU A 595 -1.41 -43.65 -3.13
N PHE A 596 -0.61 -43.48 -4.17
CA PHE A 596 0.14 -44.55 -4.82
C PHE A 596 1.64 -44.26 -4.79
N LYS A 597 2.44 -45.34 -4.77
CA LYS A 597 3.88 -45.31 -4.97
C LYS A 597 4.25 -46.29 -6.09
N ASP A 598 4.84 -45.76 -7.16
CA ASP A 598 5.28 -46.53 -8.34
C ASP A 598 4.15 -47.43 -8.92
N GLY A 599 2.92 -46.90 -8.89
CA GLY A 599 1.71 -47.57 -9.37
C GLY A 599 1.02 -48.50 -8.36
N VAL A 600 1.58 -48.69 -7.16
CA VAL A 600 1.01 -49.52 -6.09
C VAL A 600 0.23 -48.65 -5.11
N LEU A 601 -1.01 -49.03 -4.78
CA LEU A 601 -1.83 -48.35 -3.77
C LEU A 601 -1.17 -48.51 -2.39
N ILE A 602 -0.93 -47.39 -1.70
CA ILE A 602 -0.35 -47.39 -0.36
C ILE A 602 -1.37 -46.93 0.70
N ASP A 603 -2.16 -45.88 0.45
CA ASP A 603 -3.12 -45.36 1.43
C ASP A 603 -4.40 -44.84 0.75
N ILE A 604 -5.54 -44.87 1.45
CA ILE A 604 -6.83 -44.43 0.90
C ILE A 604 -7.72 -43.69 1.91
N ILE A 605 -8.45 -42.70 1.41
CA ILE A 605 -9.55 -42.00 2.07
C ILE A 605 -10.83 -42.32 1.28
N GLY A 606 -11.86 -42.85 1.94
CA GLY A 606 -13.10 -43.30 1.29
C GLY A 606 -13.03 -44.73 0.73
N VAL A 607 -14.18 -45.29 0.40
CA VAL A 607 -14.30 -46.69 -0.07
C VAL A 607 -14.36 -46.71 -1.60
N PHE A 608 -13.46 -47.47 -2.22
CA PHE A 608 -13.47 -47.62 -3.68
C PHE A 608 -14.75 -48.33 -4.18
N ASN A 609 -15.31 -47.87 -5.30
CA ASN A 609 -16.55 -48.40 -5.89
C ASN A 609 -17.75 -48.31 -4.94
N ASN A 610 -17.83 -47.20 -4.19
CA ASN A 610 -18.93 -46.85 -3.28
C ASN A 610 -19.25 -45.35 -3.43
N ASP A 611 -20.54 -45.00 -3.44
CA ASP A 611 -21.05 -43.65 -3.64
C ASP A 611 -21.65 -43.02 -2.36
N ASP A 612 -21.50 -43.66 -1.20
CA ASP A 612 -21.95 -43.14 0.09
C ASP A 612 -21.13 -41.92 0.52
N ASN A 613 -21.82 -40.92 1.06
CA ASN A 613 -21.17 -39.73 1.61
C ASN A 613 -20.53 -40.04 2.97
N PHE A 614 -19.20 -40.19 3.00
CA PHE A 614 -18.44 -40.42 4.24
C PHE A 614 -17.80 -39.14 4.79
N ALA A 615 -17.52 -38.14 3.96
CA ALA A 615 -16.80 -36.93 4.36
C ALA A 615 -17.30 -35.63 3.68
N ALA A 616 -18.60 -35.50 3.43
CA ALA A 616 -19.16 -34.29 2.80
C ALA A 616 -19.12 -33.08 3.75
N ASN A 617 -18.50 -31.99 3.31
CA ASN A 617 -18.38 -30.73 4.08
C ASN A 617 -17.83 -30.97 5.51
N THR A 618 -16.72 -31.69 5.61
CA THR A 618 -16.06 -31.99 6.88
C THR A 618 -14.55 -31.82 6.74
N THR A 619 -13.89 -31.62 7.87
CA THR A 619 -12.46 -31.93 7.99
C THR A 619 -12.36 -33.28 8.70
N ILE A 620 -11.63 -34.23 8.13
CA ILE A 620 -11.23 -35.45 8.84
C ILE A 620 -9.71 -35.45 9.03
N ARG A 621 -9.27 -35.80 10.24
CA ARG A 621 -7.85 -35.88 10.60
C ARG A 621 -7.53 -37.28 11.08
N ARG A 622 -6.43 -37.86 10.60
CA ARG A 622 -5.97 -39.18 11.03
C ARG A 622 -5.68 -39.14 12.54
N ASN A 623 -6.09 -40.17 13.26
CA ASN A 623 -5.81 -40.29 14.69
C ASN A 623 -4.31 -40.43 14.93
N ARG A 624 -3.81 -39.83 16.02
CA ARG A 624 -2.37 -39.70 16.31
C ARG A 624 -1.67 -41.01 16.67
N ASP A 625 -2.43 -42.05 16.97
CA ASP A 625 -1.95 -43.41 17.23
C ASP A 625 -1.81 -44.24 15.95
N ILE A 626 -2.29 -43.73 14.81
CA ILE A 626 -2.07 -44.36 13.51
C ILE A 626 -0.68 -43.98 13.00
N ALA A 627 0.11 -45.02 12.72
CA ALA A 627 1.51 -44.90 12.34
C ALA A 627 1.83 -45.68 11.06
N SER A 628 0.84 -46.06 10.26
CA SER A 628 1.07 -46.79 9.01
C SER A 628 -0.06 -46.48 8.03
N PRO A 629 0.23 -46.50 6.71
CA PRO A 629 -0.81 -46.32 5.71
C PRO A 629 -1.81 -47.49 5.74
N ASN A 630 -3.03 -47.24 5.26
CA ASN A 630 -4.06 -48.27 5.15
C ASN A 630 -4.68 -48.26 3.74
N THR A 631 -4.58 -49.40 3.05
CA THR A 631 -5.14 -49.56 1.68
C THR A 631 -6.63 -49.83 1.67
N THR A 632 -7.25 -50.01 2.85
CA THR A 632 -8.69 -50.14 3.04
C THR A 632 -9.16 -49.04 3.99
N TYR A 633 -10.12 -48.22 3.56
CA TYR A 633 -10.60 -47.13 4.40
C TYR A 633 -11.29 -47.66 5.67
N ASP A 634 -10.74 -47.30 6.83
CA ASP A 634 -11.31 -47.55 8.14
C ASP A 634 -11.64 -46.22 8.81
N ALA A 635 -12.94 -45.91 8.93
CA ALA A 635 -13.40 -44.67 9.54
C ALA A 635 -12.97 -44.51 11.02
N SER A 636 -12.63 -45.60 11.72
CA SER A 636 -12.15 -45.55 13.10
C SER A 636 -10.74 -44.96 13.23
N GLU A 637 -9.98 -44.90 12.14
CA GLU A 637 -8.65 -44.27 12.08
C GLU A 637 -8.74 -42.74 11.98
N TRP A 638 -9.94 -42.17 11.85
CA TRP A 638 -10.15 -40.76 11.58
C TRP A 638 -11.02 -40.12 12.67
N LYS A 639 -10.68 -38.87 12.98
CA LYS A 639 -11.53 -37.98 13.76
C LYS A 639 -12.16 -36.95 12.83
N SER A 640 -13.50 -36.85 12.83
CA SER A 640 -14.22 -35.84 12.07
C SER A 640 -14.43 -34.55 12.88
N PHE A 641 -14.34 -33.44 12.17
CA PHE A 641 -14.54 -32.07 12.63
C PHE A 641 -15.53 -31.36 11.69
N PRO A 642 -16.21 -30.30 12.16
CA PRO A 642 -17.04 -29.47 11.30
C PRO A 642 -16.27 -28.91 10.10
N ALA A 643 -16.97 -28.62 8.99
CA ALA A 643 -16.43 -27.85 7.87
C ALA A 643 -15.66 -26.62 8.36
N ASN A 644 -14.65 -26.23 7.59
CA ASN A 644 -13.81 -25.06 7.81
C ASN A 644 -12.96 -25.11 9.10
N THR A 645 -12.67 -26.31 9.59
CA THR A 645 -11.70 -26.53 10.67
C THR A 645 -10.32 -26.75 10.06
N TYR A 646 -9.38 -25.82 10.28
CA TYR A 646 -8.05 -25.80 9.64
C TYR A 646 -6.89 -25.79 10.64
N ASP A 647 -7.16 -25.97 11.92
CA ASP A 647 -6.19 -25.84 13.02
C ASP A 647 -5.07 -26.89 13.02
N GLY A 648 -5.24 -27.98 12.26
CA GLY A 648 -4.24 -29.04 12.11
C GLY A 648 -3.40 -28.94 10.85
N VAL A 649 -3.87 -28.20 9.83
CA VAL A 649 -3.20 -28.13 8.52
C VAL A 649 -1.79 -27.56 8.67
N GLY A 650 -0.82 -28.24 8.07
CA GLY A 650 0.60 -27.94 8.21
C GLY A 650 1.27 -28.67 9.38
N SER A 651 0.57 -29.60 10.05
CA SER A 651 1.15 -30.36 11.16
C SER A 651 0.45 -31.68 11.46
N HIS A 652 1.24 -32.72 11.71
CA HIS A 652 0.74 -33.97 12.26
C HIS A 652 1.67 -34.49 13.36
N THR A 653 1.11 -35.10 14.41
CA THR A 653 1.90 -35.59 15.55
C THR A 653 1.48 -37.00 15.92
N THR A 654 2.44 -37.86 16.25
CA THR A 654 2.18 -39.22 16.75
C THR A 654 2.19 -39.26 18.27
N THR A 655 1.39 -40.15 18.89
CA THR A 655 1.40 -40.39 20.35
C THR A 655 2.72 -40.95 20.89
N LEU A 656 3.59 -41.47 20.02
CA LEU A 656 4.95 -41.92 20.33
C LEU A 656 6.04 -40.88 20.00
N SER A 657 5.66 -39.68 19.54
CA SER A 657 6.61 -38.58 19.34
C SER A 657 7.02 -38.03 20.71
N THR A 658 8.31 -37.94 20.97
CA THR A 658 8.86 -37.34 22.20
C THR A 658 8.65 -35.83 22.31
N LYS A 659 7.85 -35.22 21.41
CA LYS A 659 7.22 -33.92 21.68
C LYS A 659 6.09 -34.12 22.71
N ASP A 660 6.49 -34.48 23.92
CA ASP A 660 5.59 -34.61 25.06
C ASP A 660 5.05 -33.24 25.50
N PHE A 661 3.73 -33.25 25.74
CA PHE A 661 2.82 -32.24 26.28
C PHE A 661 3.25 -31.49 27.56
N ILE A 662 4.47 -31.66 28.07
CA ILE A 662 4.87 -31.28 29.44
C ILE A 662 4.68 -29.78 29.71
N PHE A 663 4.68 -28.92 28.69
CA PHE A 663 4.55 -27.46 28.85
C PHE A 663 3.26 -26.83 28.31
N GLU A 664 2.37 -27.55 27.65
CA GLU A 664 1.04 -27.01 27.32
C GLU A 664 0.19 -26.77 28.58
N SER A 665 0.47 -27.50 29.66
CA SER A 665 -0.17 -27.35 30.97
C SER A 665 0.46 -26.27 31.87
N PHE A 666 1.63 -25.73 31.50
CA PHE A 666 2.37 -24.78 32.34
C PHE A 666 1.66 -23.42 32.39
N LYS A 667 1.14 -23.07 33.57
CA LYS A 667 0.54 -21.74 33.84
C LYS A 667 1.33 -21.01 34.91
N MET A 668 1.54 -19.70 34.71
CA MET A 668 2.16 -18.81 35.69
C MET A 668 1.21 -17.64 35.99
N PHE A 669 0.89 -17.43 37.26
CA PHE A 669 -0.06 -16.39 37.66
C PHE A 669 0.17 -15.90 39.11
N PRO A 670 -0.19 -14.65 39.44
CA PRO A 670 -0.56 -13.60 38.50
C PRO A 670 0.67 -13.12 37.71
N ASN A 671 0.45 -12.73 36.45
CA ASN A 671 1.47 -12.08 35.62
C ASN A 671 0.76 -11.13 34.63
N PRO A 672 0.85 -9.80 34.79
CA PRO A 672 1.68 -9.07 35.76
C PRO A 672 1.31 -9.32 37.23
N THR A 673 2.25 -9.11 38.16
CA THR A 673 2.02 -9.22 39.61
C THR A 673 2.38 -7.93 40.34
N ASN A 674 1.55 -7.55 41.32
CA ASN A 674 1.82 -6.50 42.30
C ASN A 674 2.22 -7.07 43.67
N GLY A 675 2.27 -8.39 43.80
CA GLY A 675 2.50 -9.09 45.06
C GLY A 675 3.88 -9.72 45.15
N ASP A 676 4.18 -10.29 46.32
CA ASP A 676 5.49 -10.88 46.64
C ASP A 676 5.61 -12.35 46.22
N ARG A 677 4.60 -12.92 45.56
CA ARG A 677 4.61 -14.33 45.12
C ARG A 677 4.03 -14.50 43.74
N ILE A 678 4.56 -15.51 43.03
CA ILE A 678 4.03 -16.03 41.77
C ILE A 678 3.76 -17.53 41.93
N TYR A 679 2.67 -18.00 41.33
CA TYR A 679 2.20 -19.37 41.40
C TYR A 679 2.30 -20.06 40.05
N PHE A 680 2.47 -21.38 40.10
CA PHE A 680 2.66 -22.23 38.95
C PHE A 680 1.65 -23.36 38.96
N SER A 681 1.16 -23.74 37.78
CA SER A 681 0.51 -25.03 37.55
C SER A 681 1.48 -25.88 36.72
N VAL A 682 1.92 -26.99 37.30
CA VAL A 682 2.89 -27.91 36.67
C VAL A 682 2.38 -29.34 36.77
N THR A 683 2.59 -30.13 35.72
CA THR A 683 2.24 -31.56 35.69
C THR A 683 3.38 -32.47 36.11
N GLU A 684 4.62 -31.98 36.02
CA GLU A 684 5.87 -32.60 36.47
C GLU A 684 6.73 -31.60 37.24
N ASP A 685 7.70 -32.08 37.99
CA ASP A 685 8.63 -31.24 38.75
C ASP A 685 9.55 -30.48 37.79
N ALA A 686 9.78 -29.19 38.06
CA ALA A 686 10.54 -28.31 37.19
C ALA A 686 11.43 -27.36 37.99
N THR A 687 12.62 -27.07 37.44
CA THR A 687 13.51 -26.03 37.96
C THR A 687 13.27 -24.73 37.21
N ILE A 688 12.87 -23.69 37.93
CA ILE A 688 12.67 -22.35 37.40
C ILE A 688 13.87 -21.47 37.72
N ASN A 689 14.54 -20.98 36.69
CA ASN A 689 15.62 -20.01 36.77
C ASN A 689 15.11 -18.64 36.32
N VAL A 690 15.21 -17.64 37.20
CA VAL A 690 14.77 -16.25 36.95
C VAL A 690 15.98 -15.40 36.62
N TYR A 691 15.95 -14.72 35.48
CA TYR A 691 16.98 -13.80 35.02
C TYR A 691 16.45 -12.37 34.96
N ASN A 692 17.29 -11.39 35.28
CA ASN A 692 17.00 -9.98 34.99
C ASN A 692 17.18 -9.68 33.49
N VAL A 693 16.85 -8.47 33.05
CA VAL A 693 16.98 -8.05 31.64
C VAL A 693 18.42 -8.03 31.12
N LEU A 694 19.42 -8.03 32.01
CA LEU A 694 20.84 -8.11 31.67
C LEU A 694 21.33 -9.56 31.54
N GLY A 695 20.44 -10.54 31.77
CA GLY A 695 20.76 -11.98 31.68
C GLY A 695 21.41 -12.55 32.96
N GLU A 696 21.45 -11.80 34.06
CA GLU A 696 21.99 -12.29 35.33
C GLU A 696 20.95 -13.15 36.06
N LEU A 697 21.35 -14.31 36.57
CA LEU A 697 20.48 -15.20 37.34
C LEU A 697 20.19 -14.59 38.72
N VAL A 698 18.93 -14.26 38.97
CA VAL A 698 18.45 -13.60 40.20
C VAL A 698 17.97 -14.63 41.22
N GLN A 699 17.33 -15.70 40.78
CA GLN A 699 16.80 -16.76 41.64
C GLN A 699 16.66 -18.08 40.89
N SER A 700 16.86 -19.19 41.59
CA SER A 700 16.54 -20.53 41.10
C SER A 700 15.64 -21.22 42.12
N SER A 701 14.61 -21.93 41.66
CA SER A 701 13.69 -22.63 42.56
C SER A 701 13.08 -23.85 41.87
N GLU A 702 13.06 -24.96 42.59
CA GLU A 702 12.31 -26.15 42.21
C GLU A 702 10.82 -25.97 42.53
N VAL A 703 9.99 -26.28 41.55
CA VAL A 703 8.53 -26.19 41.59
C VAL A 703 7.95 -27.57 41.32
N THR A 704 7.13 -28.03 42.26
CA THR A 704 6.45 -29.34 42.22
C THR A 704 4.95 -29.15 42.40
N LYS A 705 4.16 -30.23 42.27
CA LYS A 705 2.70 -30.19 42.58
C LYS A 705 2.40 -29.72 44.00
N SER A 706 3.29 -29.98 44.96
CA SER A 706 3.14 -29.57 46.37
C SER A 706 3.86 -28.26 46.71
N LYS A 707 4.82 -27.82 45.88
CA LYS A 707 5.59 -26.58 46.05
C LYS A 707 5.44 -25.71 44.80
N ASN A 708 4.27 -25.11 44.63
CA ASN A 708 3.86 -24.49 43.38
C ASN A 708 4.01 -22.95 43.34
N SER A 709 4.89 -22.37 44.16
CA SER A 709 5.08 -20.90 44.18
C SER A 709 6.53 -20.49 44.44
N ILE A 710 6.88 -19.31 43.94
CA ILE A 710 8.17 -18.65 44.16
C ILE A 710 7.92 -17.31 44.88
N ASP A 711 8.67 -17.07 45.94
CA ASP A 711 8.75 -15.77 46.63
C ASP A 711 9.66 -14.84 45.82
N ILE A 712 9.12 -13.69 45.47
CA ILE A 712 9.77 -12.65 44.68
C ILE A 712 9.79 -11.31 45.43
N SER A 713 9.59 -11.30 46.75
CA SER A 713 9.61 -10.08 47.59
C SER A 713 10.85 -9.21 47.35
N ASN A 714 12.00 -9.84 47.20
CA ASN A 714 13.28 -9.16 46.97
C ASN A 714 13.50 -8.65 45.53
N PHE A 715 12.59 -8.94 44.59
CA PHE A 715 12.71 -8.45 43.22
C PHE A 715 12.29 -6.98 43.16
N THR A 716 13.08 -6.17 42.46
CA THR A 716 12.71 -4.81 42.09
C THR A 716 11.61 -4.81 41.04
N LYS A 717 10.95 -3.66 40.86
CA LYS A 717 9.94 -3.47 39.81
C LYS A 717 10.63 -3.58 38.44
N GLY A 718 10.06 -4.36 37.52
CA GLY A 718 10.66 -4.59 36.21
C GLY A 718 10.23 -5.88 35.53
N ILE A 719 10.91 -6.18 34.43
CA ILE A 719 10.70 -7.38 33.61
C ILE A 719 11.78 -8.40 33.93
N TYR A 720 11.37 -9.66 34.06
CA TYR A 720 12.26 -10.81 34.27
C TYR A 720 11.98 -11.91 33.25
N LEU A 721 12.99 -12.73 32.96
CA LEU A 721 12.88 -13.90 32.10
C LEU A 721 12.98 -15.17 32.95
N LEU A 722 11.98 -16.04 32.85
CA LEU A 722 11.96 -17.32 33.56
C LEU A 722 12.27 -18.42 32.57
N LYS A 723 13.40 -19.09 32.76
CA LYS A 723 13.73 -20.35 32.08
C LYS A 723 13.26 -21.51 32.95
N ILE A 724 12.26 -22.24 32.48
CA ILE A 724 11.69 -23.40 33.17
C ILE A 724 12.31 -24.65 32.54
N ASN A 725 13.04 -25.42 33.33
CA ASN A 725 13.71 -26.65 32.89
C ASN A 725 13.06 -27.85 33.57
N SER A 726 12.67 -28.84 32.78
CA SER A 726 12.48 -30.22 33.25
C SER A 726 13.71 -31.03 32.84
N ASP A 727 13.85 -32.25 33.36
CA ASP A 727 14.96 -33.16 33.02
C ASP A 727 15.10 -33.45 31.51
N LYS A 728 14.07 -33.15 30.71
CA LYS A 728 13.99 -33.45 29.27
C LYS A 728 14.01 -32.22 28.36
N GLN A 729 13.61 -31.03 28.83
CA GLN A 729 13.42 -29.83 27.98
C GLN A 729 13.28 -28.53 28.78
N PHE A 730 13.41 -27.38 28.10
CA PHE A 730 13.16 -26.06 28.70
C PHE A 730 12.27 -25.14 27.85
N ILE A 731 11.54 -24.24 28.53
CA ILE A 731 10.82 -23.11 27.91
C ILE A 731 11.18 -21.80 28.61
N THR A 732 10.92 -20.67 27.94
CA THR A 732 11.11 -19.34 28.50
C THR A 732 9.79 -18.58 28.59
N LYS A 733 9.52 -17.94 29.73
CA LYS A 733 8.34 -17.06 29.95
C LYS A 733 8.77 -15.72 30.52
N LYS A 734 8.04 -14.66 30.17
CA LYS A 734 8.24 -13.31 30.71
C LYS A 734 7.45 -13.12 32.00
N LEU A 735 8.06 -12.57 33.04
CA LEU A 735 7.41 -12.11 34.28
C LEU A 735 7.48 -10.58 34.37
N ILE A 736 6.38 -9.95 34.79
CA ILE A 736 6.30 -8.51 35.03
C ILE A 736 5.96 -8.27 36.51
N LYS A 737 6.86 -7.62 37.25
CA LYS A 737 6.63 -7.14 38.64
C LYS A 737 6.43 -5.63 38.62
N ASN A 738 5.28 -5.17 39.07
CA ASN A 738 4.85 -3.77 39.00
C ASN A 738 5.25 -2.92 40.19
#